data_AF-A0A6C0DPR5-F1
#
_entry.id   AF-A0A6C0DPR5-F1
#
_cell.length_a   1.000
_cell.length_b   1.000
_cell.length_c   1.000
_cell.angle_alpha   90.00
_cell.angle_beta   90.00
_cell.angle_gamma   90.00
#
_symmetry.space_group_name_H-M   'P 1'
#
loop_
_entity.id
_entity.type
_entity.pdbx_description
1 polymer ?
#
loop_
_entity_poly.entity_id
_entity_poly.type
_entity_poly.pdbx_seq_one_letter_code
_entity_poly.pdbx_strand_id
1 'polypeptide(L)'
;MNRNINKLSIRFLTNIPNKKEIVFTRKLLYHPDLKSLEENQLSEYPYLVTNQMYKISTLRSMRYIDRVAFFFNETKMLGNKDAFMVDFIDETDIPAINECVRNNILAMLEALFPTKYPHTNDVKNSFDILKNSPTELPGNPNVIQYSYLKEGKTYTFRSLIWLNDLLNHPSYKTLMKNYAELDKMVTLKKNTYASTESRVIDEKIKNVGGFTSRAMDALKKVNKPTQQIIGLVLVATVLKHLCEATVISSYSQFIDIVMLDILTIVPNWITEENLKKAMNQKISKQLFERVEDAFGDANISTDPPKILKLKTYKKAQEIFRDFLFDEQTKEPTPTLTINDRTIRGDIKDSIYDTFKTTLFDKSFDSILQEYNAFQSLYETSLKDSNLNAYANKYPEYRQFIMTLQSLTEPRMSSSNGELQKLLNCETKDTAIELYSLLKHVSGYYFKGEKTLGSDPEVTEKIMEKINVGMTTVAVRNEGEPRFVIYVLGEFFGGELNDDKMKVLKCKIEGERLGDQLLALTSKTNVPHPWDMNKNPAFLDVDTMKSSESVSSDSGKENKSVKNVTVEVREQGRALPAVSINDINAWFLNEIKKDKNKTYVEKMDKLFTEKNVSGDVLSIDNLVDSIQKKNPELYARLADLVNQQYAYSSEVRKKLNALMLKYNGQVKLLQDDIAEQKKKLADSKTLEKMGADLIMYQIYEIVAEFLFEVEKKKEGVTMSAGSGKGMKSRSKKRRVSIKKHPYKYTRRYR
;
A
#
# COMPACT_ATOMS: atom_id res chain seq x y z
N MET A 1 49.50 0.94 -6.54
CA MET A 1 48.15 1.53 -6.59
C MET A 1 48.03 2.61 -5.54
N ASN A 2 47.28 3.68 -5.81
CA ASN A 2 47.01 4.72 -4.82
C ASN A 2 45.70 4.40 -4.08
N ARG A 3 45.59 4.83 -2.82
CA ARG A 3 44.35 4.70 -2.05
C ARG A 3 43.28 5.61 -2.65
N ASN A 4 42.08 5.07 -2.85
CA ASN A 4 40.93 5.83 -3.28
C ASN A 4 40.24 6.44 -2.05
N ILE A 5 40.61 7.68 -1.73
CA ILE A 5 40.14 8.42 -0.56
C ILE A 5 39.05 9.41 -0.97
N ASN A 6 37.92 9.38 -0.28
CA ASN A 6 36.78 10.24 -0.57
C ASN A 6 36.13 10.76 0.71
N LYS A 7 35.53 11.96 0.65
CA LYS A 7 34.73 12.48 1.77
C LYS A 7 33.37 11.76 1.85
N LEU A 8 32.95 11.45 3.07
CA LEU A 8 31.71 10.76 3.39
C LEU A 8 30.76 11.66 4.19
N SER A 9 29.53 11.83 3.71
CA SER A 9 28.44 12.45 4.46
C SER A 9 27.73 11.39 5.30
N ILE A 10 27.72 11.56 6.62
CA ILE A 10 26.95 10.71 7.53
C ILE A 10 25.67 11.47 7.92
N ARG A 11 24.49 10.88 7.66
CA ARG A 11 23.19 11.48 7.98
C ARG A 11 22.52 10.68 9.09
N PHE A 12 22.36 11.28 10.26
CA PHE A 12 21.70 10.65 11.39
C PHE A 12 20.19 10.82 11.32
N LEU A 13 19.45 9.72 11.22
CA LEU A 13 18.06 9.67 11.67
C LEU A 13 18.09 9.48 13.19
N THR A 14 17.30 10.26 13.93
CA THR A 14 17.50 10.36 15.38
C THR A 14 16.20 10.35 16.17
N ASN A 15 16.31 9.90 17.43
CA ASN A 15 15.26 10.02 18.44
C ASN A 15 15.28 11.38 19.19
N ILE A 16 16.19 12.30 18.86
CA ILE A 16 16.23 13.64 19.47
C ILE A 16 14.92 14.40 19.16
N PRO A 17 14.22 14.97 20.17
CA PRO A 17 12.96 15.65 19.97
C PRO A 17 13.04 16.79 18.94
N ASN A 18 12.04 16.87 18.06
CA ASN A 18 11.93 17.88 17.00
C ASN A 18 13.06 17.86 15.95
N LYS A 19 13.90 16.82 15.92
CA LYS A 19 14.94 16.63 14.91
C LYS A 19 14.66 15.32 14.16
N LYS A 20 14.38 15.42 12.85
CA LYS A 20 14.16 14.24 12.00
C LYS A 20 15.47 13.67 11.47
N GLU A 21 16.37 14.55 11.06
CA GLU A 21 17.66 14.22 10.47
C GLU A 21 18.71 15.24 10.92
N ILE A 22 19.94 14.78 11.13
CA ILE A 22 21.12 15.61 11.42
C ILE A 22 22.22 15.22 10.43
N VAL A 23 22.71 16.19 9.64
CA VAL A 23 23.90 15.98 8.81
C VAL A 23 25.13 16.12 9.70
N PHE A 24 25.87 15.03 9.86
CA PHE A 24 27.02 15.01 10.74
C PHE A 24 28.20 15.76 10.11
N THR A 25 28.78 16.66 10.90
CA THR A 25 30.03 17.33 10.59
C THR A 25 30.95 17.27 11.81
N ARG A 26 32.25 17.47 11.59
CA ARG A 26 33.27 17.48 12.64
C ARG A 26 32.93 18.40 13.83
N LYS A 27 32.22 19.50 13.58
CA LYS A 27 31.83 20.50 14.59
C LYS A 27 30.80 19.98 15.59
N LEU A 28 30.02 18.97 15.19
CA LEU A 28 29.04 18.33 16.08
C LEU A 28 29.68 17.30 16.99
N LEU A 29 30.92 16.88 16.71
CA LEU A 29 31.64 15.92 17.54
C LEU A 29 32.14 16.60 18.81
N TYR A 30 31.70 16.10 19.97
CA TYR A 30 32.13 16.60 21.26
C TYR A 30 32.80 15.50 22.06
N HIS A 31 33.96 15.81 22.64
CA HIS A 31 34.62 14.99 23.65
C HIS A 31 35.61 15.88 24.42
N PRO A 32 35.75 15.70 25.75
CA PRO A 32 36.67 16.50 26.56
C PRO A 32 38.09 16.59 25.99
N ASP A 33 38.59 15.47 25.46
CA ASP A 33 39.94 15.35 24.87
C ASP A 33 40.13 16.07 23.53
N LEU A 34 39.06 16.50 22.85
CA LEU A 34 39.18 17.16 21.54
C LEU A 34 39.62 18.62 21.62
N LYS A 35 39.65 19.22 22.83
CA LYS A 35 40.05 20.62 23.04
C LYS A 35 41.49 20.92 22.57
N SER A 36 42.33 19.90 22.44
CA SER A 36 43.74 20.03 22.06
C SER A 36 44.01 19.87 20.57
N LEU A 37 43.00 19.53 19.75
CA LEU A 37 43.15 19.46 18.29
C LEU A 37 43.04 20.86 17.69
N GLU A 38 44.01 21.22 16.86
CA GLU A 38 43.90 22.40 16.00
C GLU A 38 42.77 22.20 14.98
N GLU A 39 41.64 22.89 15.20
CA GLU A 39 40.44 22.78 14.35
C GLU A 39 40.72 23.14 12.88
N ASN A 40 41.70 24.02 12.62
CA ASN A 40 42.04 24.51 11.29
C ASN A 40 42.64 23.46 10.36
N GLN A 41 43.07 22.30 10.88
CA GLN A 41 43.71 21.24 10.10
C GLN A 41 42.75 20.09 9.74
N LEU A 42 41.47 20.21 10.08
CA LEU A 42 40.51 19.11 9.96
C LEU A 42 39.44 19.43 8.93
N SER A 43 39.08 18.42 8.14
CA SER A 43 37.96 18.51 7.22
C SER A 43 36.63 18.58 7.97
N GLU A 44 35.61 19.11 7.29
CA GLU A 44 34.24 19.12 7.82
C GLU A 44 33.62 17.71 7.86
N TYR A 45 33.94 16.89 6.85
CA TYR A 45 33.44 15.52 6.66
C TYR A 45 34.57 14.49 6.79
N PRO A 46 34.30 13.31 7.35
CA PRO A 46 35.30 12.26 7.43
C PRO A 46 35.69 11.73 6.05
N TYR A 47 36.92 11.24 5.94
CA TYR A 47 37.46 10.55 4.78
C TYR A 47 37.21 9.05 4.90
N LEU A 48 36.89 8.40 3.78
CA LEU A 48 36.68 6.97 3.62
C LEU A 48 37.61 6.44 2.53
N VAL A 49 38.22 5.28 2.77
CA VAL A 49 38.97 4.52 1.76
C VAL A 49 38.09 3.39 1.23
N THR A 50 38.02 3.24 -0.09
CA THR A 50 37.11 2.28 -0.74
C THR A 50 37.82 1.06 -1.33
N ASN A 51 39.15 1.10 -1.52
CA ASN A 51 39.93 0.06 -2.18
C ASN A 51 40.99 -0.60 -1.28
N GLN A 52 40.91 -0.40 0.04
CA GLN A 52 41.80 -1.03 1.02
C GLN A 52 41.13 -1.08 2.39
N MET A 53 41.11 -2.27 3.01
CA MET A 53 40.46 -2.46 4.31
C MET A 53 41.27 -1.83 5.45
N TYR A 54 40.56 -1.28 6.44
CA TYR A 54 41.14 -0.83 7.69
C TYR A 54 41.49 -1.99 8.61
N LYS A 55 42.62 -1.88 9.29
CA LYS A 55 43.00 -2.77 10.39
C LYS A 55 42.33 -2.30 11.67
N ILE A 56 41.16 -2.86 11.97
CA ILE A 56 40.32 -2.43 13.10
C ILE A 56 41.04 -2.50 14.45
N SER A 57 41.94 -3.47 14.63
CA SER A 57 42.74 -3.59 15.85
C SER A 57 43.67 -2.39 16.05
N THR A 58 44.26 -1.86 14.98
CA THR A 58 45.06 -0.62 15.02
C THR A 58 44.18 0.59 15.33
N LEU A 59 43.01 0.72 14.68
CA LEU A 59 42.09 1.83 14.98
C LEU A 59 41.62 1.81 16.45
N ARG A 60 41.36 0.63 16.99
CA ARG A 60 40.93 0.44 18.39
C ARG A 60 42.04 0.75 19.41
N SER A 61 43.32 0.60 19.05
CA SER A 61 44.45 0.94 19.94
C SER A 61 44.79 2.42 19.93
N MET A 62 44.29 3.19 18.95
CA MET A 62 44.49 4.63 18.89
C MET A 62 43.67 5.36 19.96
N ARG A 63 44.28 6.40 20.54
CA ARG A 63 43.54 7.34 21.40
C ARG A 63 42.42 7.98 20.58
N TYR A 64 41.36 8.42 21.24
CA TYR A 64 40.20 8.98 20.55
C TYR A 64 40.55 10.18 19.67
N ILE A 65 41.41 11.07 20.16
CA ILE A 65 41.98 12.20 19.40
C ILE A 65 42.65 11.76 18.09
N ASP A 66 43.39 10.65 18.12
CA ASP A 66 44.13 10.15 16.97
C ASP A 66 43.19 9.45 15.98
N ARG A 67 42.15 8.75 16.45
CA ARG A 67 41.07 8.22 15.60
C ARG A 67 40.35 9.34 14.86
N VAL A 68 39.98 10.40 15.57
CA VAL A 68 39.33 11.56 14.96
C VAL A 68 40.26 12.24 13.97
N ALA A 69 41.54 12.40 14.30
CA ALA A 69 42.52 12.96 13.37
C ALA A 69 42.72 12.07 12.13
N PHE A 70 42.72 10.75 12.28
CA PHE A 70 42.80 9.79 11.18
C PHE A 70 41.64 9.99 10.21
N PHE A 71 40.39 10.08 10.68
CA PHE A 71 39.25 10.23 9.77
C PHE A 71 39.02 11.64 9.24
N PHE A 72 39.53 12.69 9.90
CA PHE A 72 39.28 14.08 9.49
C PHE A 72 40.51 14.82 8.96
N ASN A 73 41.64 14.14 8.76
CA ASN A 73 42.82 14.71 8.14
C ASN A 73 43.44 13.69 7.19
N GLU A 74 43.33 13.97 5.90
CA GLU A 74 43.79 13.08 4.83
C GLU A 74 45.30 12.76 4.93
N THR A 75 46.13 13.74 5.28
CA THR A 75 47.57 13.55 5.44
C THR A 75 47.88 12.61 6.62
N LYS A 76 47.18 12.75 7.74
CA LYS A 76 47.31 11.86 8.91
C LYS A 76 46.78 10.46 8.61
N MET A 77 45.69 10.34 7.86
CA MET A 77 45.19 9.06 7.37
C MET A 77 46.26 8.33 6.56
N LEU A 78 46.82 9.01 5.55
CA LEU A 78 47.83 8.44 4.65
C LEU A 78 49.15 8.13 5.36
N GLY A 79 49.53 8.92 6.36
CA GLY A 79 50.73 8.71 7.17
C GLY A 79 50.66 7.47 8.05
N ASN A 80 49.46 7.05 8.46
CA ASN A 80 49.27 5.90 9.35
C ASN A 80 49.12 4.58 8.58
N LYS A 81 50.22 4.11 7.99
CA LYS A 81 50.23 2.89 7.15
C LYS A 81 49.77 1.63 7.90
N ASP A 82 50.04 1.54 9.19
CA ASP A 82 49.68 0.38 10.03
C ASP A 82 48.17 0.26 10.31
N ALA A 83 47.41 1.31 9.99
CA ALA A 83 45.95 1.32 10.07
C ALA A 83 45.26 0.61 8.90
N PHE A 84 46.02 0.12 7.92
CA PHE A 84 45.51 -0.55 6.72
C PHE A 84 45.98 -1.99 6.64
N MET A 85 45.18 -2.84 5.98
CA MET A 85 45.64 -4.15 5.52
C MET A 85 46.65 -3.98 4.36
N VAL A 86 47.50 -4.98 4.14
CA VAL A 86 48.60 -4.90 3.16
C VAL A 86 48.07 -4.77 1.74
N ASP A 87 47.03 -5.55 1.41
CA ASP A 87 46.58 -5.72 0.04
C ASP A 87 45.55 -4.66 -0.37
N PHE A 88 45.72 -4.15 -1.59
CA PHE A 88 44.69 -3.38 -2.28
C PHE A 88 43.71 -4.33 -2.93
N ILE A 89 42.46 -3.92 -2.96
CA ILE A 89 41.39 -4.68 -3.60
C ILE A 89 41.36 -4.32 -5.08
N ASP A 90 41.25 -5.34 -5.92
CA ASP A 90 41.10 -5.15 -7.36
C ASP A 90 39.82 -4.35 -7.65
N GLU A 91 39.95 -3.27 -8.41
CA GLU A 91 38.83 -2.39 -8.76
C GLU A 91 37.77 -3.09 -9.64
N THR A 92 38.11 -4.24 -10.22
CA THR A 92 37.20 -5.09 -10.99
C THR A 92 36.39 -6.07 -10.13
N ASP A 93 36.83 -6.35 -8.90
CA ASP A 93 36.14 -7.24 -7.95
C ASP A 93 35.11 -6.46 -7.13
N ILE A 94 33.96 -6.19 -7.75
CA ILE A 94 32.84 -5.44 -7.15
C ILE A 94 32.37 -6.04 -5.80
N PRO A 95 32.21 -7.37 -5.65
CA PRO A 95 31.93 -7.98 -4.36
C PRO A 95 32.96 -7.62 -3.27
N ALA A 96 34.25 -7.77 -3.55
CA ALA A 96 35.30 -7.46 -2.57
C ALA A 96 35.34 -5.96 -2.21
N ILE A 97 35.11 -5.07 -3.18
CA ILE A 97 35.01 -3.63 -2.93
C ILE A 97 33.83 -3.32 -2.01
N ASN A 98 32.66 -3.91 -2.26
CA ASN A 98 31.48 -3.71 -1.42
C ASN A 98 31.71 -4.19 0.01
N GLU A 99 32.38 -5.33 0.19
CA GLU A 99 32.76 -5.82 1.51
C GLU A 99 33.75 -4.87 2.20
N CYS A 100 34.76 -4.37 1.47
CA CYS A 100 35.72 -3.40 1.99
C CYS A 100 35.05 -2.13 2.48
N VAL A 101 34.20 -1.54 1.65
CA VAL A 101 33.45 -0.32 1.98
C VAL A 101 32.58 -0.57 3.21
N ARG A 102 31.88 -1.72 3.28
CA ARG A 102 31.08 -2.10 4.44
C ARG A 102 31.91 -2.16 5.71
N ASN A 103 33.02 -2.89 5.69
CA ASN A 103 33.91 -3.06 6.84
C ASN A 103 34.53 -1.73 7.28
N ASN A 104 34.93 -0.89 6.32
CA ASN A 104 35.52 0.41 6.58
C ASN A 104 34.52 1.40 7.18
N ILE A 105 33.26 1.41 6.71
CA ILE A 105 32.19 2.22 7.29
C ILE A 105 31.91 1.79 8.73
N LEU A 106 31.76 0.50 9.00
CA LEU A 106 31.49 0.01 10.35
C LEU A 106 32.64 0.31 11.31
N ALA A 107 33.89 0.08 10.87
CA ALA A 107 35.08 0.43 11.65
C ALA A 107 35.19 1.93 11.94
N MET A 108 34.83 2.79 10.96
CA MET A 108 34.77 4.23 11.14
C MET A 108 33.70 4.63 12.17
N LEU A 109 32.48 4.09 12.06
CA LEU A 109 31.40 4.37 13.00
C LEU A 109 31.78 3.94 14.43
N GLU A 110 32.38 2.77 14.60
CA GLU A 110 32.88 2.30 15.90
C GLU A 110 33.99 3.20 16.45
N ALA A 111 34.93 3.63 15.58
CA ALA A 111 36.05 4.44 16.00
C ALA A 111 35.64 5.87 16.38
N LEU A 112 34.71 6.48 15.63
CA LEU A 112 34.23 7.86 15.85
C LEU A 112 33.15 7.95 16.93
N PHE A 113 32.28 6.95 17.03
CA PHE A 113 31.11 6.94 17.91
C PHE A 113 31.07 5.70 18.82
N PRO A 114 32.13 5.43 19.60
CA PRO A 114 32.10 4.34 20.56
C PRO A 114 30.94 4.56 21.54
N THR A 115 30.22 3.49 21.85
CA THR A 115 29.15 3.49 22.85
C THR A 115 29.59 2.65 24.02
N LYS A 116 29.17 3.03 25.23
CA LYS A 116 29.49 2.31 26.47
C LYS A 116 28.25 1.74 27.15
N TYR A 117 27.10 2.38 26.94
CA TYR A 117 25.85 2.05 27.61
C TYR A 117 24.66 2.16 26.64
N PRO A 118 23.70 1.22 26.67
CA PRO A 118 23.63 0.03 27.54
C PRO A 118 24.58 -1.10 27.09
N HIS A 119 25.03 -1.05 25.85
CA HIS A 119 25.97 -2.01 25.28
C HIS A 119 27.22 -1.29 24.77
N THR A 120 28.35 -1.96 24.86
CA THR A 120 29.64 -1.44 24.38
C THR A 120 29.74 -1.60 22.87
N ASN A 121 30.08 -0.53 22.16
CA ASN A 121 30.23 -0.48 20.69
C ASN A 121 29.04 -1.10 19.95
N ASP A 122 27.83 -0.65 20.32
CA ASP A 122 26.56 -1.05 19.70
C ASP A 122 26.39 -0.40 18.32
N VAL A 123 27.25 -0.82 17.38
CA VAL A 123 27.27 -0.41 15.99
C VAL A 123 26.86 -1.60 15.13
N LYS A 124 25.76 -1.45 14.40
CA LYS A 124 25.17 -2.50 13.56
C LYS A 124 24.90 -1.96 12.16
N ASN A 125 24.49 -2.83 11.25
CA ASN A 125 23.87 -2.44 9.99
C ASN A 125 22.54 -3.18 9.80
N SER A 126 21.61 -2.53 9.11
CA SER A 126 20.24 -2.99 8.99
C SER A 126 20.13 -4.21 8.08
N PHE A 127 21.02 -4.35 7.09
CA PHE A 127 21.07 -5.50 6.20
C PHE A 127 21.42 -6.81 6.91
N ASP A 128 22.43 -6.82 7.79
CA ASP A 128 22.79 -8.02 8.57
C ASP A 128 21.68 -8.39 9.56
N ILE A 129 21.03 -7.39 10.17
CA ILE A 129 19.84 -7.62 11.02
C ILE A 129 18.71 -8.26 10.21
N LEU A 130 18.47 -7.79 8.99
CA LEU A 130 17.46 -8.34 8.09
C LEU A 130 17.74 -9.81 7.73
N LYS A 131 19.01 -10.18 7.57
CA LYS A 131 19.46 -11.57 7.35
C LYS A 131 19.41 -12.44 8.61
N ASN A 132 19.06 -11.90 9.77
CA ASN A 132 19.29 -12.54 11.08
C ASN A 132 20.74 -13.02 11.24
N SER A 133 21.69 -12.35 10.59
CA SER A 133 23.11 -12.68 10.70
C SER A 133 23.68 -11.95 11.90
N PRO A 134 24.52 -12.61 12.72
CA PRO A 134 25.16 -11.92 13.83
C PRO A 134 26.01 -10.79 13.27
N THR A 135 25.79 -9.57 13.79
CA THR A 135 26.56 -8.38 13.42
C THR A 135 27.91 -8.47 14.12
N GLU A 136 28.77 -9.41 13.70
CA GLU A 136 30.02 -9.69 14.40
C GLU A 136 31.09 -8.66 14.03
N LEU A 137 31.11 -7.55 14.75
CA LEU A 137 32.39 -6.97 15.16
C LEU A 137 32.54 -7.32 16.64
N PRO A 138 33.38 -8.30 17.02
CA PRO A 138 33.59 -8.60 18.43
C PRO A 138 34.03 -7.31 19.12
N GLY A 139 33.20 -6.82 20.05
CA GLY A 139 33.47 -5.61 20.80
C GLY A 139 34.80 -5.76 21.53
N ASN A 140 35.72 -4.82 21.33
CA ASN A 140 36.95 -4.84 22.10
C ASN A 140 36.68 -4.22 23.48
N PRO A 141 36.86 -4.94 24.59
CA PRO A 141 36.69 -4.40 25.94
C PRO A 141 37.67 -3.27 26.28
N ASN A 142 38.67 -3.00 25.43
CA ASN A 142 39.61 -1.90 25.64
C ASN A 142 39.14 -0.55 25.07
N VAL A 143 38.02 -0.48 24.34
CA VAL A 143 37.43 0.78 23.81
C VAL A 143 36.08 1.04 24.48
N ILE A 144 36.04 0.97 25.81
CA ILE A 144 34.83 1.22 26.61
C ILE A 144 34.79 2.71 26.97
N GLN A 145 34.28 3.55 26.07
CA GLN A 145 34.13 4.99 26.31
C GLN A 145 32.79 5.51 25.76
N TYR A 146 32.31 6.61 26.34
CA TYR A 146 31.18 7.35 25.81
C TYR A 146 31.62 8.24 24.65
N SER A 147 30.73 8.47 23.70
CA SER A 147 30.89 9.49 22.67
C SER A 147 29.68 10.41 22.67
N TYR A 148 29.90 11.66 22.23
CA TYR A 148 28.90 12.70 22.35
C TYR A 148 28.71 13.47 21.05
N LEU A 149 27.46 13.87 20.84
CA LEU A 149 27.04 14.80 19.79
C LEU A 149 26.62 16.12 20.45
N LYS A 150 27.11 17.25 19.94
CA LYS A 150 26.74 18.59 20.42
C LYS A 150 25.99 19.36 19.35
N GLU A 151 24.68 19.49 19.54
CA GLU A 151 23.73 20.18 18.65
C GLU A 151 22.85 21.10 19.51
N GLY A 152 23.37 22.26 19.88
CA GLY A 152 22.80 23.17 20.89
C GLY A 152 22.91 22.65 22.33
N LYS A 153 22.62 21.36 22.55
CA LYS A 153 22.85 20.60 23.79
C LYS A 153 23.75 19.40 23.52
N THR A 154 24.31 18.83 24.58
CA THR A 154 25.08 17.58 24.50
C THR A 154 24.14 16.39 24.55
N TYR A 155 24.39 15.41 23.69
CA TYR A 155 23.69 14.13 23.63
C TYR A 155 24.73 13.01 23.65
N THR A 156 24.45 11.92 24.35
CA THR A 156 25.33 10.73 24.36
C THR A 156 24.82 9.68 23.38
N PHE A 157 25.70 9.13 22.55
CA PHE A 157 25.35 8.02 21.66
C PHE A 157 25.05 6.75 22.47
N ARG A 158 23.93 6.12 22.14
CA ARG A 158 23.45 4.86 22.73
C ARG A 158 23.72 3.67 21.82
N SER A 159 23.34 3.80 20.55
CA SER A 159 23.56 2.80 19.50
C SER A 159 23.56 3.47 18.13
N LEU A 160 24.15 2.79 17.15
CA LEU A 160 24.19 3.24 15.76
C LEU A 160 23.83 2.06 14.86
N ILE A 161 22.87 2.26 13.95
CA ILE A 161 22.51 1.27 12.93
C ILE A 161 22.67 1.91 11.55
N TRP A 162 23.64 1.46 10.76
CA TRP A 162 23.75 1.87 9.36
C TRP A 162 22.58 1.29 8.55
N LEU A 163 21.80 2.17 7.92
CA LEU A 163 20.60 1.82 7.16
C LEU A 163 20.96 1.55 5.69
N ASN A 164 21.39 0.32 5.41
CA ASN A 164 21.99 -0.10 4.13
C ASN A 164 21.17 -1.17 3.39
N ASP A 165 19.87 -1.23 3.62
CA ASP A 165 18.94 -2.10 2.89
C ASP A 165 17.75 -1.33 2.30
N LEU A 166 17.06 -1.97 1.36
CA LEU A 166 15.94 -1.42 0.60
C LEU A 166 14.74 -1.00 1.49
N LEU A 167 14.55 -1.64 2.65
CA LEU A 167 13.41 -1.43 3.55
C LEU A 167 13.65 -0.29 4.55
N ASN A 168 14.91 -0.04 4.92
CA ASN A 168 15.27 0.88 5.99
C ASN A 168 15.96 2.15 5.51
N HIS A 169 16.69 2.11 4.40
CA HIS A 169 17.32 3.31 3.86
C HIS A 169 16.23 4.35 3.45
N PRO A 170 16.30 5.64 3.87
CA PRO A 170 15.21 6.61 3.67
C PRO A 170 14.66 6.74 2.24
N SER A 171 15.55 6.87 1.25
CA SER A 171 15.17 6.99 -0.15
C SER A 171 14.53 5.70 -0.71
N TYR A 172 15.15 4.54 -0.48
CA TYR A 172 14.66 3.25 -0.96
C TYR A 172 13.40 2.76 -0.22
N LYS A 173 13.28 3.06 1.07
CA LYS A 173 12.05 2.83 1.85
C LYS A 173 10.87 3.57 1.24
N THR A 174 11.10 4.78 0.74
CA THR A 174 10.07 5.55 0.04
C THR A 174 9.69 4.88 -1.28
N LEU A 175 10.64 4.32 -2.03
CA LEU A 175 10.36 3.50 -3.22
C LEU A 175 9.47 2.30 -2.85
N MET A 176 9.82 1.55 -1.81
CA MET A 176 9.06 0.40 -1.34
C MET A 176 7.63 0.76 -0.94
N LYS A 177 7.45 1.87 -0.21
CA LYS A 177 6.11 2.35 0.16
C LYS A 177 5.28 2.73 -1.07
N ASN A 178 5.86 3.46 -2.01
CA ASN A 178 5.15 3.87 -3.22
C ASN A 178 4.81 2.67 -4.10
N TYR A 179 5.70 1.68 -4.17
CA TYR A 179 5.42 0.41 -4.84
C TYR A 179 4.29 -0.36 -4.16
N ALA A 180 4.28 -0.47 -2.82
CA ALA A 180 3.22 -1.16 -2.10
C ALA A 180 1.84 -0.51 -2.31
N GLU A 181 1.77 0.82 -2.35
CA GLU A 181 0.52 1.54 -2.70
C GLU A 181 0.11 1.32 -4.16
N LEU A 182 1.07 1.31 -5.10
CA LEU A 182 0.83 0.98 -6.50
C LEU A 182 0.28 -0.44 -6.63
N ASP A 183 0.91 -1.43 -6.01
CA ASP A 183 0.51 -2.84 -6.04
C ASP A 183 -0.88 -3.06 -5.41
N LYS A 184 -1.18 -2.36 -4.32
CA LYS A 184 -2.51 -2.35 -3.70
C LYS A 184 -3.56 -1.78 -4.66
N MET A 185 -3.27 -0.66 -5.31
CA MET A 185 -4.18 -0.04 -6.28
C MET A 185 -4.43 -0.96 -7.48
N VAL A 186 -3.38 -1.60 -8.02
CA VAL A 186 -3.52 -2.60 -9.10
C VAL A 186 -4.34 -3.80 -8.63
N THR A 187 -4.10 -4.31 -7.43
CA THR A 187 -4.85 -5.44 -6.87
C THR A 187 -6.34 -5.09 -6.71
N LEU A 188 -6.65 -3.90 -6.18
CA LEU A 188 -8.04 -3.44 -6.04
C LEU A 188 -8.74 -3.33 -7.39
N LYS A 189 -8.06 -2.81 -8.41
CA LYS A 189 -8.61 -2.74 -9.77
C LYS A 189 -8.79 -4.11 -10.40
N LYS A 190 -7.86 -5.04 -10.19
CA LYS A 190 -7.98 -6.44 -10.64
C LYS A 190 -9.20 -7.12 -10.01
N ASN A 191 -9.42 -6.92 -8.71
CA ASN A 191 -10.59 -7.50 -8.02
C ASN A 191 -11.90 -6.83 -8.47
N THR A 192 -11.87 -5.53 -8.73
CA THR A 192 -13.02 -4.81 -9.30
C THR A 192 -13.33 -5.30 -10.72
N TYR A 193 -12.31 -5.56 -11.53
CA TYR A 193 -12.44 -6.19 -12.84
C TYR A 193 -13.05 -7.58 -12.71
N ALA A 194 -12.48 -8.46 -11.89
CA ALA A 194 -12.95 -9.83 -11.74
C ALA A 194 -14.42 -9.90 -11.25
N SER A 195 -14.80 -9.02 -10.32
CA SER A 195 -16.20 -8.92 -9.86
C SER A 195 -17.14 -8.34 -10.92
N THR A 196 -16.68 -7.37 -11.72
CA THR A 196 -17.48 -6.82 -12.84
C THR A 196 -17.63 -7.84 -13.96
N GLU A 197 -16.56 -8.54 -14.30
CA GLU A 197 -16.55 -9.65 -15.26
C GLU A 197 -17.50 -10.75 -14.81
N SER A 198 -17.42 -11.18 -13.54
CA SER A 198 -18.37 -12.15 -12.97
C SER A 198 -19.82 -11.66 -13.06
N ARG A 199 -20.10 -10.40 -12.70
CA ARG A 199 -21.46 -9.84 -12.77
C ARG A 199 -21.99 -9.77 -14.20
N VAL A 200 -21.14 -9.35 -15.13
CA VAL A 200 -21.48 -9.29 -16.57
C VAL A 200 -21.72 -10.71 -17.08
N ILE A 201 -20.90 -11.69 -16.68
CA ILE A 201 -21.10 -13.10 -16.98
C ILE A 201 -22.44 -13.61 -16.42
N ASP A 202 -22.76 -13.33 -15.16
CA ASP A 202 -24.01 -13.74 -14.52
C ASP A 202 -25.24 -13.13 -15.21
N GLU A 203 -25.16 -11.86 -15.61
CA GLU A 203 -26.21 -11.17 -16.37
C GLU A 203 -26.40 -11.80 -17.75
N LYS A 204 -25.29 -12.15 -18.44
CA LYS A 204 -25.34 -12.88 -19.71
C LYS A 204 -25.96 -14.27 -19.54
N ILE A 205 -25.61 -15.00 -18.48
CA ILE A 205 -26.20 -16.31 -18.16
C ILE A 205 -27.71 -16.16 -17.94
N LYS A 206 -28.13 -15.15 -17.17
CA LYS A 206 -29.55 -14.87 -16.92
C LYS A 206 -30.31 -14.54 -18.22
N ASN A 207 -29.70 -13.78 -19.12
CA ASN A 207 -30.29 -13.44 -20.41
C ASN A 207 -30.41 -14.67 -21.33
N VAL A 208 -29.38 -15.52 -21.37
CA VAL A 208 -29.41 -16.79 -22.09
C VAL A 208 -30.49 -17.71 -21.52
N GLY A 209 -30.57 -17.86 -20.19
CA GLY A 209 -31.62 -18.63 -19.52
C GLY A 209 -33.04 -18.09 -19.77
N GLY A 210 -33.19 -16.76 -19.80
CA GLY A 210 -34.45 -16.12 -20.18
C GLY A 210 -34.82 -16.38 -21.64
N PHE A 211 -33.84 -16.36 -22.55
CA PHE A 211 -34.05 -16.71 -23.96
C PHE A 211 -34.44 -18.18 -24.12
N THR A 212 -33.73 -19.11 -23.48
CA THR A 212 -34.06 -20.54 -23.56
C THR A 212 -35.46 -20.82 -23.04
N SER A 213 -35.84 -20.24 -21.90
CA SER A 213 -37.20 -20.38 -21.37
C SER A 213 -38.26 -19.88 -22.36
N ARG A 214 -38.09 -18.66 -22.91
CA ARG A 214 -39.04 -18.11 -23.89
C ARG A 214 -39.11 -18.94 -25.18
N ALA A 215 -37.97 -19.40 -25.67
CA ALA A 215 -37.91 -20.24 -26.87
C ALA A 215 -38.59 -21.59 -26.62
N MET A 216 -38.34 -22.24 -25.47
CA MET A 216 -38.98 -23.50 -25.10
C MET A 216 -40.50 -23.34 -24.92
N ASP A 217 -40.96 -22.25 -24.31
CA ASP A 217 -42.40 -21.99 -24.17
C ASP A 217 -43.08 -21.67 -25.51
N ALA A 218 -42.37 -21.02 -26.45
CA ALA A 218 -42.85 -20.86 -27.81
C ALA A 218 -42.95 -22.21 -28.55
N LEU A 219 -41.94 -23.09 -28.39
CA LEU A 219 -41.93 -24.42 -29.00
C LEU A 219 -43.04 -25.33 -28.46
N LYS A 220 -43.35 -25.26 -27.16
CA LYS A 220 -44.49 -25.99 -26.56
C LYS A 220 -45.84 -25.64 -27.22
N LYS A 221 -45.99 -24.43 -27.76
CA LYS A 221 -47.23 -23.97 -28.42
C LYS A 221 -47.34 -24.44 -29.89
N VAL A 222 -46.31 -25.06 -30.45
CA VAL A 222 -46.31 -25.54 -31.83
C VAL A 222 -46.96 -26.92 -31.91
N ASN A 223 -48.11 -27.03 -32.60
CA ASN A 223 -48.92 -28.27 -32.63
C ASN A 223 -48.32 -29.42 -33.47
N LYS A 224 -47.27 -29.18 -34.27
CA LYS A 224 -46.66 -30.19 -35.14
C LYS A 224 -45.32 -30.69 -34.56
N PRO A 225 -45.19 -31.98 -34.20
CA PRO A 225 -43.97 -32.54 -33.62
C PRO A 225 -42.71 -32.27 -34.45
N THR A 226 -42.80 -32.38 -35.78
CA THR A 226 -41.65 -32.14 -36.67
C THR A 226 -41.14 -30.69 -36.60
N GLN A 227 -42.02 -29.71 -36.37
CA GLN A 227 -41.64 -28.30 -36.24
C GLN A 227 -41.05 -28.00 -34.85
N GLN A 228 -41.49 -28.70 -33.80
CA GLN A 228 -40.88 -28.63 -32.48
C GLN A 228 -39.44 -29.16 -32.50
N ILE A 229 -39.21 -30.28 -33.21
CA ILE A 229 -37.87 -30.88 -33.37
C ILE A 229 -36.92 -29.91 -34.07
N ILE A 230 -37.34 -29.34 -35.20
CA ILE A 230 -36.53 -28.37 -35.95
C ILE A 230 -36.22 -27.15 -35.08
N GLY A 231 -37.21 -26.65 -34.33
CA GLY A 231 -37.01 -25.52 -33.42
C GLY A 231 -36.06 -25.83 -32.25
N LEU A 232 -36.11 -27.05 -31.68
CA LEU A 232 -35.17 -27.50 -30.65
C LEU A 232 -33.73 -27.57 -31.17
N VAL A 233 -33.53 -28.11 -32.38
CA VAL A 233 -32.20 -28.17 -33.02
C VAL A 233 -31.65 -26.76 -33.24
N LEU A 234 -32.50 -25.81 -33.67
CA LEU A 234 -32.14 -24.40 -33.84
C LEU A 234 -31.74 -23.73 -32.51
N VAL A 235 -32.52 -23.93 -31.44
CA VAL A 235 -32.20 -23.40 -30.11
C VAL A 235 -30.88 -23.99 -29.60
N ALA A 236 -30.68 -25.31 -29.72
CA ALA A 236 -29.44 -25.98 -29.32
C ALA A 236 -28.22 -25.45 -30.11
N THR A 237 -28.38 -25.21 -31.42
CA THR A 237 -27.32 -24.69 -32.28
C THR A 237 -26.95 -23.25 -31.90
N VAL A 238 -27.95 -22.41 -31.65
CA VAL A 238 -27.75 -21.02 -31.20
C VAL A 238 -27.05 -20.99 -29.83
N LEU A 239 -27.43 -21.86 -28.91
CA LEU A 239 -26.81 -21.94 -27.58
C LEU A 239 -25.36 -22.43 -27.65
N LYS A 240 -25.08 -23.45 -28.47
CA LYS A 240 -23.73 -23.95 -28.71
C LYS A 240 -22.80 -22.83 -29.21
N HIS A 241 -23.23 -22.07 -30.23
CA HIS A 241 -22.42 -20.98 -30.77
C HIS A 241 -22.32 -19.76 -29.86
N LEU A 242 -23.37 -19.44 -29.08
CA LEU A 242 -23.26 -18.43 -28.02
C LEU A 242 -22.16 -18.79 -27.03
N CYS A 243 -22.03 -20.06 -26.68
CA CYS A 243 -21.00 -20.54 -25.78
C CYS A 243 -19.60 -20.48 -26.42
N GLU A 244 -19.44 -20.98 -27.65
CA GLU A 244 -18.17 -20.92 -28.40
C GLU A 244 -17.68 -19.49 -28.62
N ALA A 245 -18.59 -18.53 -28.85
CA ALA A 245 -18.25 -17.12 -29.04
C ALA A 245 -17.80 -16.41 -27.75
N THR A 246 -18.14 -16.95 -26.57
CA THR A 246 -17.85 -16.32 -25.27
C THR A 246 -16.50 -16.70 -24.65
N VAL A 247 -15.71 -17.64 -25.23
CA VAL A 247 -14.31 -17.96 -24.84
C VAL A 247 -14.12 -18.40 -23.38
N ILE A 248 -15.19 -18.70 -22.64
CA ILE A 248 -15.07 -19.03 -21.21
C ILE A 248 -15.27 -20.54 -21.02
N SER A 249 -14.21 -21.23 -20.60
CA SER A 249 -14.18 -22.69 -20.38
C SER A 249 -15.16 -23.19 -19.31
N SER A 250 -15.65 -22.32 -18.41
CA SER A 250 -16.62 -22.68 -17.38
C SER A 250 -18.06 -22.88 -17.88
N TYR A 251 -18.33 -22.70 -19.18
CA TYR A 251 -19.66 -22.91 -19.77
C TYR A 251 -19.96 -24.35 -20.18
N SER A 252 -18.97 -25.27 -20.21
CA SER A 252 -19.23 -26.67 -20.60
C SER A 252 -20.26 -27.34 -19.70
N GLN A 253 -20.18 -27.12 -18.38
CA GLN A 253 -21.12 -27.71 -17.41
C GLN A 253 -22.55 -27.18 -17.56
N PHE A 254 -22.73 -25.90 -17.89
CA PHE A 254 -24.06 -25.34 -18.15
C PHE A 254 -24.65 -25.88 -19.45
N ILE A 255 -23.83 -26.06 -20.49
CA ILE A 255 -24.25 -26.71 -21.73
C ILE A 255 -24.66 -28.16 -21.48
N ASP A 256 -23.88 -28.90 -20.69
CA ASP A 256 -24.22 -30.28 -20.37
C ASP A 256 -25.57 -30.36 -19.67
N ILE A 257 -25.86 -29.45 -18.73
CA ILE A 257 -27.16 -29.35 -18.04
C ILE A 257 -28.29 -28.99 -18.99
N VAL A 258 -28.12 -27.98 -19.85
CA VAL A 258 -29.13 -27.57 -20.83
C VAL A 258 -29.37 -28.66 -21.88
N MET A 259 -28.31 -29.33 -22.34
CA MET A 259 -28.39 -30.45 -23.25
C MET A 259 -29.05 -31.66 -22.60
N LEU A 260 -28.76 -31.93 -21.32
CA LEU A 260 -29.46 -32.95 -20.51
C LEU A 260 -30.95 -32.60 -20.34
N ASP A 261 -31.32 -31.36 -20.10
CA ASP A 261 -32.71 -30.92 -20.00
C ASP A 261 -33.43 -31.04 -21.35
N ILE A 262 -32.77 -30.68 -22.46
CA ILE A 262 -33.31 -30.91 -23.81
C ILE A 262 -33.47 -32.42 -24.06
N LEU A 263 -32.47 -33.22 -23.73
CA LEU A 263 -32.47 -34.68 -23.91
C LEU A 263 -33.42 -35.42 -22.97
N THR A 264 -33.89 -34.81 -21.88
CA THR A 264 -34.92 -35.37 -20.98
C THR A 264 -36.33 -34.94 -21.34
N ILE A 265 -36.51 -33.79 -22.00
CA ILE A 265 -37.79 -33.34 -22.55
C ILE A 265 -38.12 -34.05 -23.87
N VAL A 266 -37.11 -34.27 -24.71
CA VAL A 266 -37.21 -34.90 -26.04
C VAL A 266 -37.85 -36.31 -26.06
N PRO A 267 -37.55 -37.25 -25.13
CA PRO A 267 -38.09 -38.60 -25.14
C PRO A 267 -39.60 -38.67 -24.89
N ASN A 268 -40.15 -37.71 -24.14
CA ASN A 268 -41.59 -37.66 -23.86
C ASN A 268 -42.41 -37.12 -25.03
N TRP A 269 -41.77 -36.49 -26.02
CA TRP A 269 -42.45 -35.83 -27.15
C TRP A 269 -42.20 -36.53 -28.49
N ILE A 270 -41.21 -37.41 -28.57
CA ILE A 270 -40.80 -38.05 -29.82
C ILE A 270 -40.84 -39.57 -29.67
N THR A 271 -41.82 -40.21 -30.31
CA THR A 271 -41.74 -41.64 -30.58
C THR A 271 -40.61 -41.91 -31.58
N GLU A 272 -39.89 -43.03 -31.45
CA GLU A 272 -38.79 -43.43 -32.34
C GLU A 272 -39.16 -43.36 -33.83
N GLU A 273 -40.43 -43.61 -34.15
CA GLU A 273 -41.00 -43.50 -35.49
C GLU A 273 -41.03 -42.05 -36.02
N ASN A 274 -41.35 -41.06 -35.18
CA ASN A 274 -41.39 -39.65 -35.55
C ASN A 274 -39.98 -39.08 -35.74
N LEU A 275 -39.00 -39.55 -34.97
CA LEU A 275 -37.59 -39.21 -35.16
C LEU A 275 -37.06 -39.73 -36.50
N LYS A 276 -37.36 -41.00 -36.84
CA LYS A 276 -36.98 -41.62 -38.12
C LYS A 276 -37.66 -40.91 -39.32
N LYS A 277 -38.93 -40.52 -39.20
CA LYS A 277 -39.63 -39.73 -40.23
C LYS A 277 -39.02 -38.34 -40.42
N ALA A 278 -38.64 -37.66 -39.33
CA ALA A 278 -38.01 -36.34 -39.40
C ALA A 278 -36.59 -36.40 -39.98
N MET A 279 -35.78 -37.40 -39.61
CA MET A 279 -34.43 -37.59 -40.15
C MET A 279 -34.42 -38.04 -41.62
N ASN A 280 -35.42 -38.79 -42.06
CA ASN A 280 -35.58 -39.19 -43.46
C ASN A 280 -36.12 -38.09 -44.38
N GLN A 281 -36.55 -36.94 -43.84
CA GLN A 281 -36.84 -35.78 -44.68
C GLN A 281 -35.53 -35.19 -45.21
N LYS A 282 -35.41 -35.15 -46.54
CA LYS A 282 -34.26 -34.63 -47.31
C LYS A 282 -33.73 -33.28 -46.79
N ILE A 283 -34.62 -32.45 -46.24
CA ILE A 283 -34.31 -31.13 -45.67
C ILE A 283 -33.48 -31.24 -44.38
N SER A 284 -33.78 -32.19 -43.49
CA SER A 284 -33.08 -32.37 -42.22
C SER A 284 -31.64 -32.85 -42.42
N LYS A 285 -31.43 -33.75 -43.39
CA LYS A 285 -30.11 -34.26 -43.78
C LYS A 285 -29.26 -33.18 -44.47
N GLN A 286 -29.85 -32.44 -45.41
CA GLN A 286 -29.16 -31.31 -46.07
C GLN A 286 -28.86 -30.16 -45.12
N LEU A 287 -29.68 -29.94 -44.09
CA LEU A 287 -29.43 -28.96 -43.05
C LEU A 287 -28.24 -29.37 -42.17
N PHE A 288 -28.19 -30.64 -41.75
CA PHE A 288 -27.07 -31.18 -40.98
C PHE A 288 -25.75 -31.12 -41.76
N GLU A 289 -25.75 -31.56 -43.02
CA GLU A 289 -24.57 -31.54 -43.90
C GLU A 289 -24.09 -30.11 -44.19
N ARG A 290 -25.01 -29.15 -44.43
CA ARG A 290 -24.64 -27.73 -44.67
C ARG A 290 -24.16 -27.00 -43.42
N VAL A 291 -24.65 -27.40 -42.24
CA VAL A 291 -24.16 -26.87 -40.96
C VAL A 291 -22.77 -27.47 -40.64
N GLU A 292 -22.52 -28.75 -40.91
CA GLU A 292 -21.16 -29.31 -40.79
C GLU A 292 -20.16 -28.67 -41.77
N ASP A 293 -20.50 -28.57 -43.07
CA ASP A 293 -19.61 -28.01 -44.10
C ASP A 293 -19.32 -26.52 -43.91
N ALA A 294 -20.26 -25.75 -43.37
CA ALA A 294 -20.05 -24.32 -43.16
C ALA A 294 -19.04 -24.00 -42.05
N PHE A 295 -18.81 -24.96 -41.13
CA PHE A 295 -18.10 -24.71 -39.86
C PHE A 295 -16.95 -25.71 -39.56
N GLY A 296 -16.78 -26.78 -40.34
CA GLY A 296 -15.73 -27.81 -40.15
C GLY A 296 -14.28 -27.35 -40.33
N ASP A 297 -14.01 -26.21 -40.99
CA ASP A 297 -12.65 -25.75 -41.32
C ASP A 297 -11.98 -24.85 -40.25
N ALA A 298 -12.63 -24.59 -39.10
CA ALA A 298 -12.08 -23.69 -38.08
C ALA A 298 -11.11 -24.43 -37.12
N ASN A 299 -9.88 -24.70 -37.57
CA ASN A 299 -8.80 -25.13 -36.68
C ASN A 299 -8.41 -23.99 -35.72
N ILE A 300 -8.67 -24.18 -34.42
CA ILE A 300 -8.54 -23.15 -33.38
C ILE A 300 -7.08 -23.09 -32.89
N SER A 301 -6.37 -22.01 -33.26
CA SER A 301 -5.13 -21.59 -32.63
C SER A 301 -5.44 -20.76 -31.37
N THR A 302 -4.63 -20.91 -30.32
CA THR A 302 -4.84 -20.37 -28.96
C THR A 302 -4.54 -18.87 -28.79
N ASP A 303 -4.48 -18.10 -29.86
CA ASP A 303 -4.22 -16.64 -29.80
C ASP A 303 -5.42 -15.87 -30.40
N PRO A 304 -5.94 -14.79 -29.77
CA PRO A 304 -7.28 -14.31 -30.05
C PRO A 304 -7.33 -13.42 -31.31
N PRO A 305 -8.10 -13.76 -32.37
CA PRO A 305 -8.27 -12.87 -33.52
C PRO A 305 -9.65 -12.23 -33.51
N LYS A 306 -9.68 -10.89 -33.38
CA LYS A 306 -10.86 -10.04 -33.64
C LYS A 306 -11.48 -10.26 -35.04
N ILE A 307 -10.72 -10.79 -35.99
CA ILE A 307 -11.08 -10.94 -37.41
C ILE A 307 -11.90 -12.22 -37.67
N LEU A 308 -11.72 -13.28 -36.87
CA LEU A 308 -12.43 -14.55 -37.04
C LEU A 308 -13.93 -14.39 -36.70
N LYS A 309 -14.23 -13.57 -35.68
CA LYS A 309 -15.60 -13.29 -35.21
C LYS A 309 -16.51 -12.70 -36.29
N LEU A 310 -15.99 -11.90 -37.22
CA LEU A 310 -16.81 -11.19 -38.22
C LEU A 310 -17.17 -12.04 -39.44
N LYS A 311 -16.29 -12.98 -39.85
CA LYS A 311 -16.52 -13.87 -41.00
C LYS A 311 -17.50 -14.99 -40.65
N THR A 312 -17.35 -15.61 -39.48
CA THR A 312 -18.27 -16.64 -38.98
C THR A 312 -19.68 -16.09 -38.77
N TYR A 313 -19.79 -14.82 -38.33
CA TYR A 313 -21.05 -14.10 -38.16
C TYR A 313 -21.80 -13.86 -39.48
N LYS A 314 -21.14 -13.38 -40.55
CA LYS A 314 -21.81 -13.16 -41.85
C LYS A 314 -22.33 -14.48 -42.44
N LYS A 315 -21.53 -15.54 -42.32
CA LYS A 315 -21.89 -16.86 -42.87
C LYS A 315 -23.05 -17.51 -42.12
N ALA A 316 -23.11 -17.37 -40.79
CA ALA A 316 -24.27 -17.81 -40.00
C ALA A 316 -25.56 -17.01 -40.34
N GLN A 317 -25.44 -15.70 -40.60
CA GLN A 317 -26.57 -14.88 -41.05
C GLN A 317 -27.08 -15.25 -42.44
N GLU A 318 -26.17 -15.59 -43.36
CA GLU A 318 -26.49 -16.07 -44.70
C GLU A 318 -27.24 -17.41 -44.61
N ILE A 319 -26.72 -18.39 -43.87
CA ILE A 319 -27.39 -19.69 -43.65
C ILE A 319 -28.78 -19.53 -43.01
N PHE A 320 -28.91 -18.62 -42.03
CA PHE A 320 -30.19 -18.36 -41.36
C PHE A 320 -31.20 -17.66 -42.29
N ARG A 321 -30.71 -16.78 -43.17
CA ARG A 321 -31.52 -16.12 -44.20
C ARG A 321 -31.98 -17.14 -45.25
N ASP A 322 -31.09 -17.98 -45.74
CA ASP A 322 -31.35 -18.96 -46.80
C ASP A 322 -32.25 -20.11 -46.31
N PHE A 323 -32.25 -20.39 -45.01
CA PHE A 323 -33.18 -21.33 -44.39
C PHE A 323 -34.61 -20.77 -44.30
N LEU A 324 -34.75 -19.46 -44.06
CA LEU A 324 -36.05 -18.80 -43.90
C LEU A 324 -36.67 -18.31 -45.21
N PHE A 325 -35.86 -18.15 -46.26
CA PHE A 325 -36.25 -17.57 -47.54
C PHE A 325 -35.58 -18.32 -48.68
N ASP A 326 -36.36 -18.68 -49.70
CA ASP A 326 -35.82 -19.22 -50.95
C ASP A 326 -35.12 -18.09 -51.72
N GLU A 327 -33.82 -18.26 -52.01
CA GLU A 327 -32.98 -17.22 -52.65
C GLU A 327 -33.50 -16.78 -54.03
N GLN A 328 -34.19 -17.66 -54.78
CA GLN A 328 -34.65 -17.34 -56.13
C GLN A 328 -35.95 -16.55 -56.14
N THR A 329 -36.82 -16.80 -55.16
CA THR A 329 -38.15 -16.17 -55.11
C THR A 329 -38.26 -15.06 -54.08
N LYS A 330 -37.33 -15.00 -53.12
CA LYS A 330 -37.43 -14.19 -51.88
C LYS A 330 -38.70 -14.47 -51.06
N GLU A 331 -39.45 -15.52 -51.39
CA GLU A 331 -40.59 -15.98 -50.64
C GLU A 331 -40.15 -17.03 -49.59
N PRO A 332 -40.85 -17.16 -48.45
CA PRO A 332 -40.55 -18.19 -47.47
C PRO A 332 -40.78 -19.59 -48.06
N THR A 333 -39.87 -20.52 -47.79
CA THR A 333 -39.90 -21.90 -48.29
C THR A 333 -41.25 -22.57 -47.97
N PRO A 334 -41.96 -23.16 -48.96
CA PRO A 334 -43.41 -23.48 -48.83
C PRO A 334 -43.78 -24.52 -47.77
N THR A 335 -42.82 -25.27 -47.24
CA THR A 335 -43.06 -26.35 -46.26
C THR A 335 -43.04 -25.90 -44.79
N LEU A 336 -42.68 -24.65 -44.51
CA LEU A 336 -42.76 -24.03 -43.18
C LEU A 336 -43.76 -22.88 -43.18
N THR A 337 -45.03 -23.19 -43.47
CA THR A 337 -46.16 -22.31 -43.15
C THR A 337 -46.39 -22.31 -41.63
N ILE A 338 -45.48 -21.65 -40.91
CA ILE A 338 -45.79 -21.06 -39.61
C ILE A 338 -46.63 -19.84 -39.94
N ASN A 339 -47.95 -20.00 -40.05
CA ASN A 339 -48.89 -18.92 -40.38
C ASN A 339 -49.04 -17.86 -39.29
N ASP A 340 -48.26 -17.95 -38.22
CA ASP A 340 -48.25 -16.96 -37.16
C ASP A 340 -47.11 -15.97 -37.38
N ARG A 341 -47.38 -14.89 -38.14
CA ARG A 341 -46.46 -13.75 -38.35
C ARG A 341 -45.92 -13.22 -37.02
N THR A 342 -46.70 -13.34 -35.95
CA THR A 342 -46.40 -12.92 -34.59
C THR A 342 -45.24 -13.74 -34.00
N ILE A 343 -45.30 -15.07 -34.07
CA ILE A 343 -44.23 -15.96 -33.55
C ILE A 343 -42.90 -15.72 -34.28
N ARG A 344 -42.95 -15.49 -35.60
CA ARG A 344 -41.75 -15.26 -36.43
C ARG A 344 -41.10 -13.89 -36.17
N GLY A 345 -41.90 -12.86 -35.91
CA GLY A 345 -41.41 -11.53 -35.49
C GLY A 345 -40.82 -11.57 -34.09
N ASP A 346 -41.55 -12.13 -33.14
CA ASP A 346 -41.17 -12.15 -31.72
C ASP A 346 -39.89 -12.96 -31.47
N ILE A 347 -39.72 -14.10 -32.16
CA ILE A 347 -38.49 -14.90 -32.05
C ILE A 347 -37.31 -14.18 -32.71
N LYS A 348 -37.49 -13.60 -33.90
CA LYS A 348 -36.41 -12.91 -34.62
C LYS A 348 -35.92 -11.67 -33.87
N ASP A 349 -36.86 -10.84 -33.40
CA ASP A 349 -36.54 -9.60 -32.71
C ASP A 349 -36.02 -9.89 -31.30
N SER A 350 -36.58 -10.89 -30.59
CA SER A 350 -36.02 -11.34 -29.30
C SER A 350 -34.62 -11.94 -29.46
N ILE A 351 -34.33 -12.70 -30.52
CA ILE A 351 -32.99 -13.24 -30.76
C ILE A 351 -32.02 -12.10 -31.07
N TYR A 352 -32.40 -11.19 -31.97
CA TYR A 352 -31.55 -10.10 -32.42
C TYR A 352 -31.22 -9.10 -31.30
N ASP A 353 -32.21 -8.68 -30.51
CA ASP A 353 -32.01 -7.76 -29.40
C ASP A 353 -31.24 -8.40 -28.25
N THR A 354 -31.49 -9.69 -27.96
CA THR A 354 -30.70 -10.42 -26.95
C THR A 354 -29.25 -10.58 -27.42
N PHE A 355 -29.00 -10.93 -28.68
CA PHE A 355 -27.64 -11.03 -29.22
C PHE A 355 -26.90 -9.69 -29.19
N LYS A 356 -27.57 -8.60 -29.60
CA LYS A 356 -26.96 -7.27 -29.67
C LYS A 356 -26.63 -6.70 -28.29
N THR A 357 -27.50 -6.91 -27.31
CA THR A 357 -27.29 -6.43 -25.93
C THR A 357 -26.34 -7.31 -25.12
N THR A 358 -26.32 -8.63 -25.36
CA THR A 358 -25.56 -9.60 -24.55
C THR A 358 -24.11 -9.78 -25.03
N LEU A 359 -23.81 -9.60 -26.32
CA LEU A 359 -22.45 -9.82 -26.86
C LEU A 359 -21.62 -8.54 -27.04
N PHE A 360 -22.25 -7.37 -27.13
CA PHE A 360 -21.57 -6.14 -27.56
C PHE A 360 -21.72 -4.99 -26.57
N ASP A 361 -21.63 -5.29 -25.27
CA ASP A 361 -21.55 -4.23 -24.27
C ASP A 361 -20.16 -3.55 -24.38
N LYS A 362 -20.17 -2.31 -24.90
CA LYS A 362 -18.98 -1.44 -25.02
C LYS A 362 -18.27 -1.25 -23.67
N SER A 363 -18.96 -1.48 -22.56
CA SER A 363 -18.38 -1.43 -21.22
C SER A 363 -17.25 -2.46 -21.06
N PHE A 364 -17.41 -3.68 -21.57
CA PHE A 364 -16.44 -4.76 -21.38
C PHE A 364 -15.14 -4.54 -22.15
N ASP A 365 -15.23 -4.10 -23.42
CA ASP A 365 -14.05 -3.79 -24.22
C ASP A 365 -13.24 -2.63 -23.64
N SER A 366 -13.90 -1.61 -23.10
CA SER A 366 -13.24 -0.49 -22.41
C SER A 366 -12.53 -0.96 -21.14
N ILE A 367 -13.15 -1.87 -20.39
CA ILE A 367 -12.61 -2.43 -19.15
C ILE A 367 -11.41 -3.35 -19.44
N LEU A 368 -11.48 -4.19 -20.48
CA LEU A 368 -10.39 -5.06 -20.91
C LEU A 368 -9.20 -4.27 -21.47
N GLN A 369 -9.45 -3.20 -22.23
CA GLN A 369 -8.40 -2.28 -22.66
C GLN A 369 -7.72 -1.60 -21.47
N GLU A 370 -8.48 -1.19 -20.45
CA GLU A 370 -7.90 -0.62 -19.23
C GLU A 370 -7.07 -1.66 -18.46
N TYR A 371 -7.52 -2.92 -18.37
CA TYR A 371 -6.77 -4.01 -17.75
C TYR A 371 -5.45 -4.32 -18.48
N ASN A 372 -5.49 -4.46 -19.81
CA ASN A 372 -4.27 -4.71 -20.60
C ASN A 372 -3.31 -3.54 -20.53
N ALA A 373 -3.83 -2.30 -20.53
CA ALA A 373 -3.03 -1.11 -20.28
C ALA A 373 -2.36 -1.17 -18.89
N PHE A 374 -3.07 -1.67 -17.86
CA PHE A 374 -2.52 -1.88 -16.52
C PHE A 374 -1.44 -2.97 -16.46
N GLN A 375 -1.58 -4.08 -17.17
CA GLN A 375 -0.50 -5.08 -17.24
C GLN A 375 0.72 -4.52 -17.96
N SER A 376 0.50 -3.76 -19.05
CA SER A 376 1.59 -3.12 -19.79
C SER A 376 2.41 -2.15 -18.94
N LEU A 377 1.82 -1.54 -17.89
CA LEU A 377 2.57 -0.65 -16.97
C LEU A 377 3.76 -1.33 -16.29
N TYR A 378 3.68 -2.63 -16.02
CA TYR A 378 4.76 -3.42 -15.42
C TYR A 378 5.83 -3.82 -16.43
N GLU A 379 5.46 -3.85 -17.71
CA GLU A 379 6.31 -4.30 -18.80
C GLU A 379 6.94 -3.17 -19.61
N THR A 380 6.49 -1.93 -19.42
CA THR A 380 6.93 -0.80 -20.23
C THR A 380 8.18 -0.16 -19.62
N SER A 381 9.24 -0.02 -20.43
CA SER A 381 10.48 0.68 -20.04
C SER A 381 10.20 2.11 -19.60
N LEU A 382 10.95 2.61 -18.59
CA LEU A 382 10.91 4.01 -18.13
C LEU A 382 11.13 5.06 -19.22
N LYS A 383 11.62 4.65 -20.39
CA LYS A 383 11.89 5.53 -21.54
C LYS A 383 10.72 5.66 -22.52
N ASP A 384 9.60 4.95 -22.30
CA ASP A 384 8.45 5.03 -23.22
C ASP A 384 7.72 6.37 -23.07
N SER A 385 7.51 7.04 -24.21
CA SER A 385 6.68 8.24 -24.37
C SER A 385 5.28 8.13 -23.74
N ASN A 386 4.72 6.92 -23.63
CA ASN A 386 3.41 6.68 -23.03
C ASN A 386 3.38 6.84 -21.50
N LEU A 387 4.53 6.90 -20.82
CA LEU A 387 4.58 7.07 -19.35
C LEU A 387 3.83 8.31 -18.86
N ASN A 388 3.87 9.41 -19.64
CA ASN A 388 3.21 10.66 -19.25
C ASN A 388 1.69 10.51 -19.20
N ALA A 389 1.09 9.74 -20.11
CA ALA A 389 -0.34 9.50 -20.11
C ALA A 389 -0.78 8.74 -18.84
N TYR A 390 -0.01 7.71 -18.46
CA TYR A 390 -0.28 6.91 -17.28
C TYR A 390 -0.01 7.64 -15.96
N ALA A 391 1.10 8.37 -15.87
CA ALA A 391 1.43 9.19 -14.70
C ALA A 391 0.38 10.28 -14.44
N ASN A 392 -0.27 10.79 -15.49
CA ASN A 392 -1.38 11.73 -15.34
C ASN A 392 -2.68 11.04 -14.89
N LYS A 393 -2.88 9.77 -15.29
CA LYS A 393 -4.09 9.01 -14.95
C LYS A 393 -4.03 8.39 -13.55
N TYR A 394 -2.85 8.00 -13.07
CA TYR A 394 -2.67 7.26 -11.81
C TYR A 394 -1.61 7.92 -10.91
N PRO A 395 -2.04 8.65 -9.84
CA PRO A 395 -1.13 9.34 -8.92
C PRO A 395 -0.11 8.42 -8.24
N GLU A 396 -0.50 7.20 -7.86
CA GLU A 396 0.38 6.24 -7.20
C GLU A 396 1.51 5.78 -8.13
N TYR A 397 1.18 5.55 -9.41
CA TYR A 397 2.19 5.24 -10.44
C TYR A 397 3.14 6.42 -10.63
N ARG A 398 2.62 7.64 -10.75
CA ARG A 398 3.46 8.85 -10.86
C ARG A 398 4.40 8.99 -9.66
N GLN A 399 3.89 8.79 -8.45
CA GLN A 399 4.69 8.90 -7.23
C GLN A 399 5.77 7.82 -7.17
N PHE A 400 5.46 6.58 -7.57
CA PHE A 400 6.42 5.51 -7.72
C PHE A 400 7.52 5.86 -8.72
N ILE A 401 7.17 6.28 -9.93
CA ILE A 401 8.12 6.64 -10.99
C ILE A 401 8.99 7.83 -10.60
N MET A 402 8.42 8.87 -10.00
CA MET A 402 9.20 10.02 -9.52
C MET A 402 10.23 9.62 -8.47
N THR A 403 9.88 8.70 -7.58
CA THR A 403 10.83 8.17 -6.60
C THR A 403 11.88 7.29 -7.25
N LEU A 404 11.50 6.40 -8.17
CA LEU A 404 12.44 5.56 -8.92
C LEU A 404 13.47 6.42 -9.67
N GLN A 405 13.03 7.43 -10.42
CA GLN A 405 13.88 8.40 -11.13
C GLN A 405 14.78 9.26 -10.22
N SER A 406 14.52 9.30 -8.92
CA SER A 406 15.42 9.96 -7.96
C SER A 406 16.57 9.05 -7.51
N LEU A 407 16.42 7.74 -7.72
CA LEU A 407 17.36 6.66 -7.38
C LEU A 407 18.18 6.17 -8.59
N THR A 408 17.93 6.73 -9.78
CA THR A 408 18.67 6.41 -11.00
C THR A 408 19.86 7.32 -11.20
N GLU A 409 20.88 6.80 -11.88
CA GLU A 409 22.03 7.58 -12.30
C GLU A 409 21.65 8.71 -13.28
N PRO A 410 22.38 9.85 -13.27
CA PRO A 410 23.52 10.17 -12.40
C PRO A 410 23.13 10.77 -11.04
N ARG A 411 21.83 10.91 -10.74
CA ARG A 411 21.37 11.67 -9.54
C ARG A 411 21.80 11.00 -8.25
N MET A 412 21.60 9.70 -8.17
CA MET A 412 21.93 8.87 -7.04
C MET A 412 22.29 7.47 -7.56
N SER A 413 23.26 6.82 -6.94
CA SER A 413 23.52 5.41 -7.18
C SER A 413 23.86 4.63 -5.91
N SER A 414 23.47 3.38 -5.91
CA SER A 414 23.84 2.35 -4.93
C SER A 414 25.24 1.82 -5.24
N SER A 415 26.05 1.52 -4.21
CA SER A 415 27.33 0.80 -4.41
C SER A 415 27.10 -0.66 -4.80
N ASN A 416 25.92 -1.21 -4.53
CA ASN A 416 25.48 -2.46 -5.12
C ASN A 416 25.11 -2.24 -6.59
N GLY A 417 26.03 -2.62 -7.48
CA GLY A 417 25.88 -2.49 -8.93
C GLY A 417 24.74 -3.31 -9.51
N GLU A 418 24.42 -4.48 -8.95
CA GLU A 418 23.29 -5.30 -9.42
C GLU A 418 21.96 -4.61 -9.12
N LEU A 419 21.78 -4.08 -7.91
CA LEU A 419 20.61 -3.26 -7.59
C LEU A 419 20.56 -2.01 -8.49
N GLN A 420 21.69 -1.35 -8.74
CA GLN A 420 21.71 -0.14 -9.56
C GLN A 420 21.32 -0.42 -11.02
N LYS A 421 21.78 -1.54 -11.60
CA LYS A 421 21.36 -1.98 -12.94
C LYS A 421 19.84 -2.12 -13.03
N LEU A 422 19.21 -2.70 -12.01
CA LEU A 422 17.75 -2.83 -11.93
C LEU A 422 17.06 -1.48 -11.83
N LEU A 423 17.56 -0.58 -10.96
CA LEU A 423 16.98 0.75 -10.77
C LEU A 423 17.07 1.60 -12.03
N ASN A 424 18.18 1.52 -12.77
CA ASN A 424 18.37 2.25 -14.02
C ASN A 424 17.35 1.82 -15.12
N CYS A 425 16.77 0.61 -15.02
CA CYS A 425 15.76 0.08 -15.93
C CYS A 425 16.14 0.29 -17.42
N GLU A 426 17.39 -0.04 -17.77
CA GLU A 426 17.94 0.25 -19.10
C GLU A 426 17.26 -0.56 -20.21
N THR A 427 16.74 -1.74 -19.85
CA THR A 427 16.08 -2.70 -20.74
C THR A 427 14.69 -3.09 -20.21
N LYS A 428 13.88 -3.75 -21.05
CA LYS A 428 12.60 -4.34 -20.61
C LYS A 428 12.82 -5.40 -19.53
N ASP A 429 13.85 -6.23 -19.68
CA ASP A 429 14.13 -7.34 -18.76
C ASP A 429 14.54 -6.84 -17.37
N THR A 430 15.40 -5.81 -17.30
CA THR A 430 15.79 -5.19 -16.02
C THR A 430 14.62 -4.52 -15.31
N ALA A 431 13.67 -3.95 -16.05
CA ALA A 431 12.44 -3.42 -15.49
C ALA A 431 11.55 -4.54 -14.92
N ILE A 432 11.33 -5.62 -15.68
CA ILE A 432 10.57 -6.80 -15.22
C ILE A 432 11.20 -7.38 -13.95
N GLU A 433 12.52 -7.53 -13.94
CA GLU A 433 13.26 -8.05 -12.80
C GLU A 433 13.17 -7.12 -11.58
N LEU A 434 13.26 -5.79 -11.76
CA LEU A 434 13.03 -4.83 -10.68
C LEU A 434 11.63 -4.98 -10.09
N TYR A 435 10.59 -5.00 -10.92
CA TYR A 435 9.22 -5.16 -10.44
C TYR A 435 9.02 -6.49 -9.72
N SER A 436 9.63 -7.57 -10.22
CA SER A 436 9.64 -8.88 -9.56
C SER A 436 10.30 -8.78 -8.18
N LEU A 437 11.48 -8.17 -8.07
CA LEU A 437 12.17 -7.94 -6.80
C LEU A 437 11.29 -7.17 -5.82
N LEU A 438 10.74 -6.03 -6.24
CA LEU A 438 9.88 -5.18 -5.40
C LEU A 438 8.62 -5.94 -4.96
N LYS A 439 8.03 -6.76 -5.83
CA LYS A 439 6.87 -7.60 -5.52
C LYS A 439 7.17 -8.60 -4.42
N HIS A 440 8.26 -9.35 -4.53
CA HIS A 440 8.65 -10.36 -3.55
C HIS A 440 8.95 -9.71 -2.20
N VAL A 441 9.71 -8.62 -2.19
CA VAL A 441 10.03 -7.87 -0.97
C VAL A 441 8.76 -7.28 -0.35
N SER A 442 7.86 -6.72 -1.16
CA SER A 442 6.59 -6.16 -0.68
C SER A 442 5.66 -7.23 -0.10
N GLY A 443 5.48 -8.35 -0.80
CA GLY A 443 4.64 -9.46 -0.35
C GLY A 443 5.11 -10.03 0.99
N TYR A 444 6.40 -10.33 1.11
CA TYR A 444 6.95 -10.91 2.33
C TYR A 444 6.93 -9.93 3.50
N TYR A 445 7.49 -8.72 3.32
CA TYR A 445 7.68 -7.81 4.43
C TYR A 445 6.43 -7.01 4.77
N PHE A 446 5.65 -6.53 3.80
CA PHE A 446 4.48 -5.66 4.05
C PHE A 446 3.15 -6.41 4.15
N LYS A 447 2.99 -7.54 3.44
CA LYS A 447 1.74 -8.33 3.47
C LYS A 447 1.81 -9.55 4.40
N GLY A 448 2.99 -9.89 4.92
CA GLY A 448 3.19 -11.06 5.76
C GLY A 448 3.03 -12.39 5.02
N GLU A 449 3.26 -12.40 3.72
CA GLU A 449 3.29 -13.63 2.93
C GLU A 449 4.44 -14.52 3.43
N LYS A 450 4.18 -15.82 3.64
CA LYS A 450 5.05 -16.70 4.45
C LYS A 450 6.36 -17.10 3.79
N THR A 451 6.58 -16.83 2.51
CA THR A 451 7.77 -17.31 1.78
C THR A 451 8.38 -16.20 0.93
N LEU A 452 9.63 -15.84 1.24
CA LEU A 452 10.48 -15.04 0.35
C LEU A 452 10.99 -15.99 -0.76
N GLY A 453 10.07 -16.49 -1.59
CA GLY A 453 10.34 -17.68 -2.41
C GLY A 453 10.34 -18.96 -1.57
N SER A 454 9.78 -20.05 -2.10
CA SER A 454 9.88 -21.39 -1.50
C SER A 454 11.29 -21.98 -1.64
N ASP A 455 12.14 -21.31 -2.43
CA ASP A 455 13.44 -21.75 -2.90
C ASP A 455 14.55 -20.91 -2.24
N PRO A 456 15.47 -21.55 -1.49
CA PRO A 456 16.63 -20.88 -0.89
C PRO A 456 17.49 -20.10 -1.91
N GLU A 457 17.63 -20.58 -3.14
CA GLU A 457 18.44 -19.92 -4.17
C GLU A 457 17.81 -18.59 -4.61
N VAL A 458 16.48 -18.58 -4.75
CA VAL A 458 15.72 -17.35 -5.05
C VAL A 458 15.82 -16.37 -3.88
N THR A 459 15.74 -16.89 -2.65
CA THR A 459 15.91 -16.07 -1.42
C THR A 459 17.26 -15.38 -1.42
N GLU A 460 18.35 -16.12 -1.66
CA GLU A 460 19.70 -15.59 -1.68
C GLU A 460 19.88 -14.50 -2.76
N LYS A 461 19.43 -14.76 -3.99
CA LYS A 461 19.43 -13.79 -5.09
C LYS A 461 18.65 -12.51 -4.77
N ILE A 462 17.52 -12.61 -4.06
CA ILE A 462 16.77 -11.44 -3.59
C ILE A 462 17.58 -10.70 -2.52
N MET A 463 18.14 -11.42 -1.54
CA MET A 463 18.88 -10.82 -0.45
C MET A 463 20.13 -10.09 -0.94
N GLU A 464 20.81 -10.58 -1.97
CA GLU A 464 21.92 -9.87 -2.60
C GLU A 464 21.49 -8.52 -3.20
N LYS A 465 20.29 -8.46 -3.79
CA LYS A 465 19.78 -7.26 -4.48
C LYS A 465 19.14 -6.22 -3.56
N ILE A 466 18.74 -6.59 -2.35
CA ILE A 466 18.17 -5.61 -1.39
C ILE A 466 19.23 -4.89 -0.55
N ASN A 467 20.51 -5.31 -0.62
CA ASN A 467 21.62 -4.57 -0.03
C ASN A 467 21.86 -3.30 -0.84
N VAL A 468 21.65 -2.14 -0.24
CA VAL A 468 21.90 -0.84 -0.89
C VAL A 468 23.37 -0.45 -0.80
N GLY A 469 24.08 -0.91 0.22
CA GLY A 469 25.44 -0.47 0.49
C GLY A 469 25.52 1.05 0.72
N MET A 470 26.55 1.68 0.13
CA MET A 470 26.80 3.11 0.24
C MET A 470 26.13 3.87 -0.92
N THR A 471 25.55 5.03 -0.64
CA THR A 471 24.94 5.86 -1.69
C THR A 471 25.95 6.86 -2.25
N THR A 472 26.03 6.94 -3.57
CA THR A 472 26.74 7.99 -4.31
C THR A 472 25.73 9.03 -4.77
N VAL A 473 26.02 10.31 -4.60
CA VAL A 473 25.18 11.42 -5.08
C VAL A 473 25.94 12.28 -6.10
N ALA A 474 25.22 12.84 -7.07
CA ALA A 474 25.79 13.84 -7.97
C ALA A 474 26.28 15.05 -7.17
N VAL A 475 27.58 15.31 -7.25
CA VAL A 475 28.22 16.46 -6.60
C VAL A 475 27.91 17.72 -7.40
N ARG A 476 27.50 18.80 -6.73
CA ARG A 476 27.24 20.09 -7.40
C ARG A 476 28.46 21.01 -7.37
N ASN A 477 29.23 20.95 -6.28
CA ASN A 477 30.39 21.80 -6.04
C ASN A 477 31.63 20.98 -5.68
N GLU A 478 32.80 21.41 -6.13
CA GLU A 478 34.07 20.81 -5.69
C GLU A 478 34.20 20.90 -4.16
N GLY A 479 34.48 19.76 -3.53
CA GLY A 479 34.66 19.65 -2.09
C GLY A 479 33.46 19.13 -1.30
N GLU A 480 32.27 19.05 -1.89
CA GLU A 480 31.11 18.35 -1.32
C GLU A 480 31.33 16.83 -1.28
N PRO A 481 30.83 16.13 -0.25
CA PRO A 481 30.95 14.68 -0.16
C PRO A 481 30.12 14.00 -1.26
N ARG A 482 30.78 13.20 -2.09
CA ARG A 482 30.14 12.37 -3.12
C ARG A 482 29.40 11.18 -2.52
N PHE A 483 29.87 10.67 -1.38
CA PHE A 483 29.30 9.52 -0.73
C PHE A 483 28.43 9.91 0.46
N VAL A 484 27.32 9.20 0.62
CA VAL A 484 26.33 9.42 1.66
C VAL A 484 25.94 8.08 2.29
N ILE A 485 25.88 8.06 3.61
CA ILE A 485 25.23 6.98 4.37
C ILE A 485 24.19 7.54 5.32
N TYR A 486 23.17 6.72 5.61
CA TYR A 486 22.15 7.03 6.61
C TYR A 486 22.34 6.12 7.80
N VAL A 487 22.40 6.69 8.99
CA VAL A 487 22.59 5.95 10.23
C VAL A 487 21.45 6.29 11.17
N LEU A 488 20.75 5.29 11.69
CA LEU A 488 19.86 5.48 12.84
C LEU A 488 20.74 5.64 14.07
N GLY A 489 20.88 6.87 14.55
CA GLY A 489 21.59 7.20 15.77
C GLY A 489 20.61 7.32 16.92
N GLU A 490 20.76 6.48 17.94
CA GLU A 490 20.00 6.58 19.17
C GLU A 490 20.78 7.37 20.20
N PHE A 491 20.10 8.28 20.89
CA PHE A 491 20.74 9.20 21.84
C PHE A 491 20.03 9.24 23.18
N PHE A 492 20.83 9.45 24.21
CA PHE A 492 20.39 10.02 25.49
C PHE A 492 20.50 11.55 25.42
N GLY A 493 19.55 12.26 26.03
CA GLY A 493 19.70 13.68 26.33
C GLY A 493 20.68 13.88 27.48
N GLY A 494 21.60 14.85 27.32
CA GLY A 494 22.63 15.13 28.30
C GLY A 494 23.90 14.29 28.12
N GLU A 495 24.95 14.71 28.83
CA GLU A 495 26.24 14.01 28.85
C GLU A 495 26.20 12.86 29.88
N LEU A 496 26.09 11.62 29.42
CA LEU A 496 26.19 10.42 30.24
C LEU A 496 27.67 10.03 30.43
N ASN A 497 28.07 9.82 31.68
CA ASN A 497 29.39 9.34 32.05
C ASN A 497 29.27 8.31 33.19
N ASP A 498 30.39 7.73 33.63
CA ASP A 498 30.38 6.67 34.65
C ASP A 498 29.78 7.12 35.98
N ASP A 499 29.93 8.39 36.34
CA ASP A 499 29.37 8.95 37.56
C ASP A 499 27.85 9.16 37.45
N LYS A 500 27.37 9.65 36.29
CA LYS A 500 25.92 9.79 36.05
C LYS A 500 25.24 8.42 35.91
N MET A 501 25.93 7.43 35.34
CA MET A 501 25.39 6.08 35.14
C MET A 501 25.09 5.39 36.49
N LYS A 502 25.97 5.51 37.49
CA LYS A 502 25.74 4.97 38.85
C LYS A 502 24.46 5.49 39.51
N VAL A 503 23.99 6.67 39.11
CA VAL A 503 22.82 7.35 39.69
C VAL A 503 21.54 7.07 38.88
N LEU A 504 21.66 6.58 37.64
CA LEU A 504 20.50 6.25 36.81
C LEU A 504 19.83 4.97 37.33
N LYS A 505 18.78 5.12 38.15
CA LYS A 505 17.86 4.02 38.46
C LYS A 505 17.01 3.67 37.24
N CYS A 506 16.86 2.37 36.96
CA CYS A 506 15.95 1.90 35.93
C CYS A 506 14.52 2.31 36.30
N LYS A 507 13.84 3.12 35.48
CA LYS A 507 12.43 3.50 35.75
C LYS A 507 11.42 2.42 35.35
N ILE A 508 11.88 1.31 34.78
CA ILE A 508 11.04 0.22 34.30
C ILE A 508 11.38 -1.02 35.12
N GLU A 509 10.67 -1.17 36.24
CA GLU A 509 10.82 -2.29 37.17
C GLU A 509 9.46 -2.96 37.39
N GLY A 510 9.48 -4.19 37.90
CA GLY A 510 8.29 -4.94 38.32
C GLY A 510 7.30 -5.22 37.17
N GLU A 511 6.00 -5.07 37.46
CA GLU A 511 4.90 -5.40 36.54
C GLU A 511 4.99 -4.64 35.21
N ARG A 512 5.46 -3.39 35.20
CA ARG A 512 5.60 -2.60 33.96
C ARG A 512 6.66 -3.17 33.02
N LEU A 513 7.76 -3.72 33.57
CA LEU A 513 8.75 -4.46 32.77
C LEU A 513 8.12 -5.76 32.26
N GLY A 514 7.36 -6.45 33.13
CA GLY A 514 6.59 -7.64 32.78
C GLY A 514 5.61 -7.41 31.63
N ASP A 515 4.85 -6.31 31.66
CA ASP A 515 3.88 -5.94 30.62
C ASP A 515 4.57 -5.55 29.31
N GLN A 516 5.71 -4.86 29.38
CA GLN A 516 6.50 -4.56 28.17
C GLN A 516 7.11 -5.83 27.57
N LEU A 517 7.61 -6.73 28.40
CA LEU A 517 8.10 -8.04 27.96
C LEU A 517 6.96 -8.89 27.39
N LEU A 518 5.78 -8.87 28.03
CA LEU A 518 4.59 -9.56 27.57
C LEU A 518 4.11 -8.98 26.24
N ALA A 519 4.09 -7.66 26.08
CA ALA A 519 3.76 -7.00 24.82
C ALA A 519 4.76 -7.32 23.69
N LEU A 520 6.05 -7.48 24.03
CA LEU A 520 7.09 -7.90 23.10
C LEU A 520 6.97 -9.39 22.71
N THR A 521 6.43 -10.24 23.59
CA THR A 521 6.29 -11.69 23.37
C THR A 521 4.91 -12.09 22.85
N SER A 522 3.87 -11.30 23.12
CA SER A 522 2.54 -11.47 22.56
C SER A 522 2.56 -11.01 21.10
N LYS A 523 2.51 -11.97 20.18
CA LYS A 523 2.61 -11.79 18.71
C LYS A 523 1.59 -10.82 18.07
N THR A 524 0.75 -10.13 18.85
CA THR A 524 -0.41 -9.38 18.37
C THR A 524 -0.14 -7.93 17.98
N ASN A 525 1.06 -7.38 18.22
CA ASN A 525 1.49 -6.07 17.70
C ASN A 525 3.02 -5.94 17.70
N VAL A 526 3.73 -7.06 17.58
CA VAL A 526 5.19 -7.02 17.50
C VAL A 526 5.52 -6.32 16.19
N PRO A 527 6.16 -5.13 16.23
CA PRO A 527 6.65 -4.53 14.99
C PRO A 527 7.45 -5.55 14.24
N HIS A 528 7.29 -5.58 12.93
CA HIS A 528 8.08 -6.50 12.18
C HIS A 528 9.57 -6.24 12.47
N PRO A 529 10.37 -7.29 12.79
CA PRO A 529 11.76 -7.13 13.20
C PRO A 529 12.63 -6.35 12.21
N TRP A 530 12.20 -6.30 10.95
CA TRP A 530 12.87 -5.59 9.87
C TRP A 530 12.61 -4.07 9.85
N ASP A 531 11.55 -3.55 10.50
CA ASP A 531 11.21 -2.13 10.44
C ASP A 531 11.95 -1.32 11.52
N MET A 532 13.09 -0.73 11.13
CA MET A 532 13.93 0.07 12.02
C MET A 532 13.39 1.49 12.26
N ASN A 533 12.22 1.86 11.72
CA ASN A 533 11.66 3.22 11.91
C ASN A 533 11.11 3.52 13.31
N LYS A 534 11.29 2.61 14.27
CA LYS A 534 10.88 2.88 15.64
C LYS A 534 11.93 3.75 16.30
N ASN A 535 11.66 5.06 16.34
CA ASN A 535 12.39 5.96 17.21
C ASN A 535 12.22 5.44 18.65
N PRO A 536 13.29 4.95 19.29
CA PRO A 536 13.21 4.55 20.68
C PRO A 536 12.84 5.76 21.52
N ALA A 537 12.20 5.51 22.66
CA ALA A 537 11.86 6.55 23.60
C ALA A 537 13.10 7.40 23.91
N PHE A 538 12.99 8.72 23.71
CA PHE A 538 14.04 9.64 24.06
C PHE A 538 14.10 9.78 25.58
N LEU A 539 15.29 9.58 26.14
CA LEU A 539 15.54 9.63 27.57
C LEU A 539 16.55 10.75 27.85
N ASP A 540 16.12 11.78 28.56
CA ASP A 540 16.96 12.91 28.93
C ASP A 540 17.51 12.73 30.35
N VAL A 541 18.79 12.37 30.44
CA VAL A 541 19.51 12.05 31.68
C VAL A 541 19.56 13.27 32.61
N ASP A 542 19.62 14.48 32.06
CA ASP A 542 19.69 15.69 32.89
C ASP A 542 18.34 15.96 33.58
N THR A 543 17.22 15.58 32.97
CA THR A 543 15.88 15.68 33.59
C THR A 543 15.57 14.54 34.57
N MET A 544 16.32 13.43 34.54
CA MET A 544 16.06 12.30 35.43
C MET A 544 16.54 12.53 36.86
N LYS A 545 17.51 13.43 37.07
CA LYS A 545 18.05 13.74 38.40
C LYS A 545 17.15 14.64 39.25
N SER A 546 16.17 15.32 38.66
CA SER A 546 15.38 16.35 39.36
C SER A 546 14.18 15.81 40.17
N SER A 547 13.95 14.49 40.21
CA SER A 547 12.82 13.90 40.95
C SER A 547 13.16 13.39 42.36
N GLU A 548 14.39 13.56 42.86
CA GLU A 548 14.82 13.00 44.17
C GLU A 548 14.78 14.00 45.36
N SER A 549 14.02 15.10 45.31
CA SER A 549 13.91 16.05 46.44
C SER A 549 12.49 16.35 46.91
N VAL A 550 11.68 15.32 47.14
CA VAL A 550 10.52 15.41 48.06
C VAL A 550 10.57 14.21 49.01
N SER A 551 11.30 14.39 50.10
CA SER A 551 11.34 13.49 51.24
C SER A 551 10.05 13.58 52.06
N SER A 552 9.45 12.41 52.31
CA SER A 552 8.78 12.02 53.56
C SER A 552 7.89 13.04 54.27
N ASP A 553 6.58 12.92 54.07
CA ASP A 553 5.66 13.04 55.20
C ASP A 553 4.68 11.87 55.19
N SER A 554 4.62 11.21 56.34
CA SER A 554 3.91 9.98 56.62
C SER A 554 2.44 10.26 56.95
N GLY A 555 1.55 9.55 56.27
CA GLY A 555 0.23 9.20 56.80
C GLY A 555 -0.91 10.17 56.48
N LYS A 556 -1.71 9.80 55.46
CA LYS A 556 -3.17 9.65 55.57
C LYS A 556 -3.76 9.11 54.27
N GLU A 557 -4.55 8.06 54.43
CA GLU A 557 -5.32 7.41 53.38
C GLU A 557 -6.33 8.34 52.69
N ASN A 558 -6.62 7.98 51.44
CA ASN A 558 -7.81 8.25 50.65
C ASN A 558 -8.18 9.70 50.35
N LYS A 559 -7.80 10.16 49.14
CA LYS A 559 -8.66 10.95 48.25
C LYS A 559 -8.20 10.90 46.80
N SER A 560 -9.19 10.80 45.91
CA SER A 560 -9.14 10.64 44.45
C SER A 560 -7.96 11.31 43.74
N VAL A 561 -7.22 10.52 42.96
CA VAL A 561 -6.27 11.02 41.96
C VAL A 561 -7.04 11.75 40.87
N LYS A 562 -6.95 13.08 40.88
CA LYS A 562 -7.21 13.90 39.69
C LYS A 562 -6.08 13.63 38.70
N ASN A 563 -6.44 13.17 37.50
CA ASN A 563 -5.52 13.09 36.38
C ASN A 563 -4.95 14.48 36.09
N VAL A 564 -3.65 14.63 36.29
CA VAL A 564 -2.86 15.77 35.79
C VAL A 564 -2.70 15.54 34.28
N THR A 565 -3.57 16.15 33.50
CA THR A 565 -3.38 16.34 32.07
C THR A 565 -2.23 17.33 31.89
N VAL A 566 -1.15 16.87 31.26
CA VAL A 566 -0.12 17.76 30.71
C VAL A 566 -0.77 18.51 29.54
N GLU A 567 -1.12 19.78 29.75
CA GLU A 567 -1.57 20.67 28.69
C GLU A 567 -0.42 20.94 27.71
N VAL A 568 -0.48 20.27 26.57
CA VAL A 568 0.22 20.73 25.36
C VAL A 568 -0.54 21.97 24.88
N ARG A 569 0.05 23.13 25.12
CA ARG A 569 -0.49 24.44 24.72
C ARG A 569 -0.31 24.63 23.20
N GLU A 570 -1.16 24.01 22.39
CA GLU A 570 -1.32 24.41 21.00
C GLU A 570 -2.07 25.74 20.96
N GLN A 571 -1.37 26.81 20.56
CA GLN A 571 -1.98 28.10 20.24
C GLN A 571 -2.73 27.99 18.89
N GLY A 572 -3.84 27.26 18.89
CA GLY A 572 -4.89 27.35 17.87
C GLY A 572 -6.03 28.19 18.43
N ARG A 573 -6.59 29.11 17.63
CA ARG A 573 -7.82 29.84 17.99
C ARG A 573 -8.87 28.81 18.42
N ALA A 574 -9.33 28.88 19.67
CA ALA A 574 -10.40 28.01 20.17
C ALA A 574 -11.62 28.19 19.27
N LEU A 575 -11.93 27.16 18.49
CA LEU A 575 -13.23 27.05 17.82
C LEU A 575 -14.30 27.01 18.92
N PRO A 576 -15.48 27.64 18.69
CA PRO A 576 -16.57 27.59 19.66
C PRO A 576 -16.89 26.12 19.98
N ALA A 577 -17.01 25.80 21.27
CA ALA A 577 -17.38 24.46 21.71
C ALA A 577 -18.78 24.11 21.19
N VAL A 578 -18.87 23.15 20.28
CA VAL A 578 -20.14 22.62 19.77
C VAL A 578 -20.85 21.91 20.92
N SER A 579 -22.13 22.21 21.14
CA SER A 579 -22.89 21.56 22.21
C SER A 579 -23.18 20.10 21.88
N ILE A 580 -23.35 19.24 22.89
CA ILE A 580 -23.75 17.84 22.66
C ILE A 580 -25.07 17.75 21.89
N ASN A 581 -26.00 18.67 22.13
CA ASN A 581 -27.29 18.70 21.43
C ASN A 581 -27.11 18.96 19.93
N ASP A 582 -26.13 19.80 19.54
CA ASP A 582 -25.83 20.05 18.13
C ASP A 582 -25.22 18.80 17.46
N ILE A 583 -24.36 18.08 18.18
CA ILE A 583 -23.76 16.83 17.69
C ILE A 583 -24.83 15.75 17.54
N ASN A 584 -25.71 15.60 18.53
CA ASN A 584 -26.83 14.66 18.49
C ASN A 584 -27.76 14.97 17.32
N ALA A 585 -28.19 16.23 17.19
CA ALA A 585 -29.09 16.65 16.11
C ALA A 585 -28.45 16.44 14.72
N TRP A 586 -27.17 16.77 14.56
CA TRP A 586 -26.44 16.54 13.32
C TRP A 586 -26.34 15.05 12.99
N PHE A 587 -25.93 14.23 13.97
CA PHE A 587 -25.76 12.80 13.78
C PHE A 587 -27.07 12.13 13.39
N LEU A 588 -28.16 12.41 14.11
CA LEU A 588 -29.48 11.86 13.81
C LEU A 588 -30.00 12.29 12.44
N ASN A 589 -29.78 13.56 12.06
CA ASN A 589 -30.18 14.05 10.75
C ASN A 589 -29.37 13.40 9.62
N GLU A 590 -28.06 13.20 9.80
CA GLU A 590 -27.21 12.58 8.77
C GLU A 590 -27.46 11.08 8.64
N ILE A 591 -27.63 10.37 9.75
CA ILE A 591 -27.78 8.91 9.76
C ILE A 591 -29.16 8.44 9.28
N LYS A 592 -30.21 9.23 9.51
CA LYS A 592 -31.59 8.92 9.08
C LYS A 592 -31.85 9.23 7.60
N LYS A 593 -30.88 9.75 6.84
CA LYS A 593 -31.02 9.91 5.37
C LYS A 593 -31.15 8.54 4.70
N ASP A 594 -32.05 8.40 3.73
CA ASP A 594 -32.33 7.12 3.03
C ASP A 594 -31.08 6.38 2.55
N LYS A 595 -30.11 7.13 2.02
CA LYS A 595 -28.82 6.59 1.54
C LYS A 595 -27.96 5.91 2.61
N ASN A 596 -28.27 6.10 3.89
CA ASN A 596 -27.54 5.58 5.04
C ASN A 596 -28.38 4.54 5.83
N LYS A 597 -29.55 4.14 5.32
CA LYS A 597 -30.46 3.17 5.96
C LYS A 597 -29.78 1.84 6.33
N THR A 598 -28.80 1.41 5.55
CA THR A 598 -28.03 0.18 5.82
C THR A 598 -27.24 0.22 7.13
N TYR A 599 -26.75 1.40 7.55
CA TYR A 599 -26.06 1.54 8.85
C TYR A 599 -27.05 1.47 10.01
N VAL A 600 -28.22 2.09 9.86
CA VAL A 600 -29.34 2.03 10.81
C VAL A 600 -29.77 0.58 11.00
N GLU A 601 -30.04 -0.15 9.92
CA GLU A 601 -30.45 -1.56 9.96
C GLU A 601 -29.39 -2.46 10.64
N LYS A 602 -28.09 -2.21 10.40
CA LYS A 602 -27.01 -2.94 11.08
C LYS A 602 -26.99 -2.65 12.59
N MET A 603 -27.16 -1.39 13.00
CA MET A 603 -27.18 -1.01 14.41
C MET A 603 -28.42 -1.53 15.13
N ASP A 604 -29.60 -1.39 14.52
CA ASP A 604 -30.86 -1.90 15.08
C ASP A 604 -30.80 -3.41 15.29
N LYS A 605 -30.22 -4.16 14.34
CA LYS A 605 -29.97 -5.59 14.52
C LYS A 605 -29.14 -5.86 15.77
N LEU A 606 -28.04 -5.14 15.98
CA LEU A 606 -27.20 -5.30 17.18
C LEU A 606 -27.91 -4.88 18.48
N PHE A 607 -28.77 -3.86 18.45
CA PHE A 607 -29.58 -3.46 19.61
C PHE A 607 -30.61 -4.54 19.98
N THR A 608 -31.17 -5.23 18.98
CA THR A 608 -32.13 -6.32 19.22
C THR A 608 -31.48 -7.63 19.66
N GLU A 609 -30.24 -7.90 19.21
CA GLU A 609 -29.56 -9.17 19.45
C GLU A 609 -29.19 -9.41 20.93
N LYS A 610 -29.23 -8.37 21.80
CA LYS A 610 -29.18 -8.51 23.26
C LYS A 610 -29.56 -7.19 23.93
N ASN A 611 -30.41 -7.24 24.97
CA ASN A 611 -30.55 -6.16 25.96
C ASN A 611 -29.26 -6.04 26.78
N VAL A 612 -28.23 -5.47 26.17
CA VAL A 612 -26.92 -5.29 26.75
C VAL A 612 -27.01 -4.24 27.88
N SER A 613 -26.78 -4.69 29.11
CA SER A 613 -26.41 -3.85 30.27
C SER A 613 -27.49 -3.00 30.96
N GLY A 614 -28.78 -3.22 30.72
CA GLY A 614 -29.86 -2.54 31.45
C GLY A 614 -30.15 -1.10 31.01
N ASP A 615 -29.25 -0.48 30.24
CA ASP A 615 -29.53 0.73 29.47
C ASP A 615 -30.10 0.33 28.10
N VAL A 616 -31.31 0.79 27.78
CA VAL A 616 -31.93 0.59 26.46
C VAL A 616 -31.15 1.42 25.44
N LEU A 617 -30.15 0.82 24.78
CA LEU A 617 -29.41 1.49 23.71
C LEU A 617 -30.29 1.60 22.46
N SER A 618 -30.34 2.77 21.86
CA SER A 618 -31.03 3.05 20.61
C SER A 618 -30.24 4.09 19.81
N ILE A 619 -30.58 4.27 18.54
CA ILE A 619 -29.96 5.32 17.72
C ILE A 619 -30.12 6.70 18.36
N ASP A 620 -31.27 6.96 19.00
CA ASP A 620 -31.60 8.28 19.55
C ASP A 620 -30.74 8.65 20.79
N ASN A 621 -30.20 7.67 21.53
CA ASN A 621 -29.30 7.91 22.68
C ASN A 621 -27.86 7.45 22.45
N LEU A 622 -27.53 7.03 21.23
CA LEU A 622 -26.23 6.43 20.91
C LEU A 622 -25.06 7.41 21.15
N VAL A 623 -25.22 8.67 20.75
CA VAL A 623 -24.15 9.67 20.89
C VAL A 623 -23.85 9.99 22.35
N ASP A 624 -24.87 10.04 23.21
CA ASP A 624 -24.68 10.22 24.67
C ASP A 624 -23.90 9.04 25.28
N SER A 625 -24.19 7.82 24.82
CA SER A 625 -23.43 6.63 25.22
C SER A 625 -21.97 6.70 24.74
N ILE A 626 -21.74 7.10 23.49
CA ILE A 626 -20.40 7.29 22.92
C ILE A 626 -19.63 8.35 23.72
N GLN A 627 -20.25 9.47 24.09
CA GLN A 627 -19.59 10.50 24.90
C GLN A 627 -19.09 9.94 26.24
N LYS A 628 -19.92 9.17 26.93
CA LYS A 628 -19.61 8.61 28.25
C LYS A 628 -18.59 7.48 28.19
N LYS A 629 -18.70 6.60 27.20
CA LYS A 629 -17.93 5.34 27.15
C LYS A 629 -16.76 5.36 26.16
N ASN A 630 -16.75 6.28 25.20
CA ASN A 630 -15.74 6.35 24.13
C ASN A 630 -15.46 7.81 23.69
N PRO A 631 -14.74 8.59 24.53
CA PRO A 631 -14.47 10.01 24.28
C PRO A 631 -13.66 10.26 22.99
N GLU A 632 -12.89 9.27 22.54
CA GLU A 632 -12.09 9.37 21.32
C GLU A 632 -12.97 9.40 20.06
N LEU A 633 -13.96 8.51 19.96
CA LEU A 633 -14.95 8.52 18.87
C LEU A 633 -15.82 9.77 18.93
N TYR A 634 -16.22 10.17 20.14
CA TYR A 634 -16.97 11.41 20.37
C TYR A 634 -16.23 12.65 19.85
N ALA A 635 -14.91 12.74 20.08
CA ALA A 635 -14.10 13.84 19.56
C ALA A 635 -14.15 13.91 18.02
N ARG A 636 -14.24 12.78 17.31
CA ARG A 636 -14.35 12.74 15.84
C ARG A 636 -15.72 13.13 15.33
N LEU A 637 -16.78 12.80 16.08
CA LEU A 637 -18.11 13.36 15.83
C LEU A 637 -18.09 14.90 15.93
N ALA A 638 -17.49 15.43 16.99
CA ALA A 638 -17.35 16.88 17.19
C ALA A 638 -16.53 17.55 16.07
N ASP A 639 -15.42 16.94 15.65
CA ASP A 639 -14.60 17.42 14.52
C ASP A 639 -15.44 17.56 13.23
N LEU A 640 -16.28 16.56 12.94
CA LEU A 640 -17.13 16.54 11.74
C LEU A 640 -18.21 17.61 11.75
N VAL A 641 -18.83 17.86 12.91
CA VAL A 641 -19.84 18.92 13.06
C VAL A 641 -19.19 20.30 12.90
N ASN A 642 -18.01 20.49 13.49
CA ASN A 642 -17.23 21.72 13.31
C ASN A 642 -16.80 21.95 11.84
N GLN A 643 -16.63 20.87 11.07
CA GLN A 643 -16.15 20.89 9.69
C GLN A 643 -17.22 20.42 8.70
N GLN A 644 -18.50 20.69 8.98
CA GLN A 644 -19.64 20.09 8.26
C GLN A 644 -19.54 20.18 6.72
N TYR A 645 -18.96 21.25 6.19
CA TYR A 645 -18.89 21.51 4.74
C TYR A 645 -17.49 21.36 4.14
N ALA A 646 -16.44 21.22 4.95
CA ALA A 646 -15.07 21.16 4.47
C ALA A 646 -14.53 19.74 4.57
N TYR A 647 -13.96 19.25 3.47
CA TYR A 647 -13.18 18.01 3.50
C TYR A 647 -11.89 18.21 4.29
N SER A 648 -11.55 17.23 5.11
CA SER A 648 -10.40 17.17 6.00
C SER A 648 -9.76 15.79 5.92
N SER A 649 -8.65 15.74 5.19
CA SER A 649 -7.85 14.51 5.06
C SER A 649 -7.33 14.00 6.41
N GLU A 650 -7.13 14.89 7.37
CA GLU A 650 -6.71 14.55 8.74
C GLU A 650 -7.82 13.86 9.53
N VAL A 651 -9.06 14.38 9.47
CA VAL A 651 -10.23 13.73 10.09
C VAL A 651 -10.44 12.35 9.48
N ARG A 652 -10.33 12.23 8.16
CA ARG A 652 -10.44 10.95 7.45
C ARG A 652 -9.38 9.93 7.90
N LYS A 653 -8.11 10.32 8.02
CA LYS A 653 -7.03 9.45 8.52
C LYS A 653 -7.31 8.96 9.94
N LYS A 654 -7.77 9.85 10.82
CA LYS A 654 -8.12 9.53 12.20
C LYS A 654 -9.32 8.58 12.30
N LEU A 655 -10.35 8.79 11.47
CA LEU A 655 -11.49 7.87 11.37
C LEU A 655 -11.07 6.49 10.88
N ASN A 656 -10.20 6.40 9.87
CA ASN A 656 -9.68 5.12 9.39
C ASN A 656 -8.87 4.39 10.48
N ALA A 657 -8.07 5.11 11.27
CA ALA A 657 -7.35 4.53 12.39
C ALA A 657 -8.30 3.97 13.47
N LEU A 658 -9.40 4.67 13.77
CA LEU A 658 -10.43 4.19 14.69
C LEU A 658 -11.15 2.95 14.16
N MET A 659 -11.50 2.91 12.87
CA MET A 659 -12.10 1.73 12.25
C MET A 659 -11.21 0.50 12.41
N LEU A 660 -9.92 0.62 12.08
CA LEU A 660 -8.95 -0.48 12.23
C LEU A 660 -8.82 -0.92 13.70
N LYS A 661 -8.79 0.04 14.62
CA LYS A 661 -8.74 -0.22 16.07
C LYS A 661 -9.96 -1.02 16.53
N TYR A 662 -11.17 -0.61 16.15
CA TYR A 662 -12.41 -1.29 16.56
C TYR A 662 -12.55 -2.66 15.91
N ASN A 663 -12.23 -2.81 14.63
CA ASN A 663 -12.18 -4.12 13.96
C ASN A 663 -11.24 -5.10 14.68
N GLY A 664 -10.07 -4.62 15.12
CA GLY A 664 -9.13 -5.41 15.91
C GLY A 664 -9.71 -5.85 17.26
N GLN A 665 -10.37 -4.94 17.98
CA GLN A 665 -11.01 -5.26 19.27
C GLN A 665 -12.17 -6.25 19.12
N VAL A 666 -12.98 -6.11 18.06
CA VAL A 666 -14.06 -7.06 17.74
C VAL A 666 -13.50 -8.47 17.54
N LYS A 667 -12.42 -8.62 16.76
CA LYS A 667 -11.77 -9.92 16.54
C LYS A 667 -11.21 -10.52 17.82
N LEU A 668 -10.48 -9.72 18.61
CA LEU A 668 -9.91 -10.17 19.89
C LEU A 668 -11.00 -10.67 20.85
N LEU A 669 -12.09 -9.90 21.00
CA LEU A 669 -13.19 -10.31 21.87
C LEU A 669 -13.93 -11.55 21.34
N GLN A 670 -14.06 -11.71 20.01
CA GLN A 670 -14.65 -12.92 19.43
C GLN A 670 -13.80 -14.16 19.75
N ASP A 671 -12.48 -14.05 19.61
CA ASP A 671 -11.53 -15.12 19.92
C ASP A 671 -11.54 -15.45 21.42
N ASP A 672 -11.50 -14.44 22.28
CA ASP A 672 -11.56 -14.60 23.74
C ASP A 672 -12.87 -15.25 24.19
N ILE A 673 -14.02 -14.83 23.63
CA ILE A 673 -15.32 -15.45 23.92
C ILE A 673 -15.32 -16.91 23.47
N ALA A 674 -14.74 -17.23 22.30
CA ALA A 674 -14.63 -18.60 21.82
C ALA A 674 -13.74 -19.46 22.74
N GLU A 675 -12.65 -18.90 23.26
CA GLU A 675 -11.77 -19.58 24.21
C GLU A 675 -12.42 -19.77 25.59
N GLN A 676 -13.09 -18.75 26.13
CA GLN A 676 -13.78 -18.83 27.42
C GLN A 676 -14.96 -19.80 27.39
N LYS A 677 -15.66 -19.91 26.26
CA LYS A 677 -16.68 -20.96 26.03
C LYS A 677 -16.08 -22.36 26.11
N LYS A 678 -14.85 -22.58 25.61
CA LYS A 678 -14.15 -23.86 25.74
C LYS A 678 -13.73 -24.16 27.17
N LYS A 679 -13.41 -23.13 27.96
CA LYS A 679 -12.99 -23.24 29.37
C LYS A 679 -14.16 -23.35 30.36
N LEU A 680 -15.41 -23.45 29.89
CA LEU A 680 -16.61 -23.50 30.74
C LEU A 680 -16.69 -22.30 31.71
N ALA A 681 -16.31 -21.10 31.24
CA ALA A 681 -16.41 -19.88 32.02
C ALA A 681 -17.85 -19.61 32.48
N ASP A 682 -18.00 -18.88 33.58
CA ASP A 682 -19.32 -18.53 34.11
C ASP A 682 -20.15 -17.68 33.13
N SER A 683 -21.48 -17.83 33.16
CA SER A 683 -22.41 -17.13 32.26
C SER A 683 -22.28 -15.61 32.33
N LYS A 684 -21.99 -15.08 33.53
CA LYS A 684 -21.92 -13.65 33.79
C LYS A 684 -20.74 -12.98 33.09
N THR A 685 -19.59 -13.66 33.04
CA THR A 685 -18.39 -13.22 32.34
C THR A 685 -18.62 -13.23 30.84
N LEU A 686 -19.22 -14.30 30.30
CA LEU A 686 -19.57 -14.39 28.88
C LEU A 686 -20.62 -13.36 28.46
N GLU A 687 -21.55 -13.02 29.34
CA GLU A 687 -22.53 -11.95 29.11
C GLU A 687 -21.86 -10.58 29.03
N LYS A 688 -20.94 -10.27 29.95
CA LYS A 688 -20.18 -9.01 29.94
C LYS A 688 -19.30 -8.89 28.69
N MET A 689 -18.58 -9.95 28.31
CA MET A 689 -17.77 -9.94 27.09
C MET A 689 -18.62 -9.80 25.83
N GLY A 690 -19.80 -10.44 25.80
CA GLY A 690 -20.75 -10.29 24.70
C GLY A 690 -21.32 -8.86 24.60
N ALA A 691 -21.55 -8.20 25.74
CA ALA A 691 -21.94 -6.81 25.81
C ALA A 691 -20.85 -5.87 25.25
N ASP A 692 -19.60 -6.08 25.65
CA ASP A 692 -18.45 -5.30 25.16
C ASP A 692 -18.25 -5.51 23.65
N LEU A 693 -18.38 -6.75 23.17
CA LEU A 693 -18.30 -7.08 21.74
C LEU A 693 -19.34 -6.29 20.92
N ILE A 694 -20.60 -6.28 21.35
CA ILE A 694 -21.68 -5.55 20.68
C ILE A 694 -21.36 -4.05 20.65
N MET A 695 -20.89 -3.48 21.77
CA MET A 695 -20.51 -2.06 21.82
C MET A 695 -19.38 -1.72 20.85
N TYR A 696 -18.35 -2.56 20.73
CA TYR A 696 -17.27 -2.35 19.76
C TYR A 696 -17.73 -2.50 18.30
N GLN A 697 -18.66 -3.41 18.01
CA GLN A 697 -19.28 -3.51 16.69
C GLN A 697 -20.09 -2.26 16.34
N ILE A 698 -20.83 -1.69 17.30
CA ILE A 698 -21.53 -0.41 17.11
C ILE A 698 -20.52 0.72 16.86
N TYR A 699 -19.42 0.81 17.62
CA TYR A 699 -18.39 1.82 17.40
C TYR A 699 -17.71 1.70 16.03
N GLU A 700 -17.48 0.48 15.55
CA GLU A 700 -16.99 0.20 14.20
C GLU A 700 -17.96 0.72 13.14
N ILE A 701 -19.25 0.39 13.24
CA ILE A 701 -20.29 0.85 12.30
C ILE A 701 -20.40 2.38 12.30
N VAL A 702 -20.34 3.03 13.47
CA VAL A 702 -20.36 4.49 13.56
C VAL A 702 -19.12 5.09 12.91
N ALA A 703 -17.92 4.55 13.17
CA ALA A 703 -16.70 5.04 12.55
C ALA A 703 -16.71 4.89 11.01
N GLU A 704 -17.21 3.76 10.50
CA GLU A 704 -17.44 3.53 9.07
C GLU A 704 -18.39 4.56 8.45
N PHE A 705 -19.53 4.80 9.12
CA PHE A 705 -20.51 5.78 8.69
C PHE A 705 -19.88 7.19 8.59
N LEU A 706 -19.16 7.61 9.63
CA LEU A 706 -18.49 8.92 9.68
C LEU A 706 -17.41 9.04 8.60
N PHE A 707 -16.67 7.97 8.33
CA PHE A 707 -15.68 7.92 7.26
C PHE A 707 -16.32 8.15 5.87
N GLU A 708 -17.47 7.52 5.60
CA GLU A 708 -18.18 7.70 4.33
C GLU A 708 -18.84 9.09 4.22
N VAL A 709 -19.29 9.68 5.35
CA VAL A 709 -19.75 11.08 5.37
C VAL A 709 -18.62 12.03 4.98
N GLU A 710 -17.42 11.84 5.54
CA GLU A 710 -16.26 12.68 5.25
C GLU A 710 -15.77 12.52 3.81
N LYS A 711 -15.71 11.28 3.30
CA LYS A 711 -15.32 10.97 1.93
C LYS A 711 -16.25 11.61 0.89
N LYS A 712 -17.56 11.72 1.18
CA LYS A 712 -18.52 12.40 0.28
C LYS A 712 -18.21 13.89 0.09
N LYS A 713 -17.45 14.52 1.00
CA LYS A 713 -17.01 15.92 0.86
C LYS A 713 -15.88 16.08 -0.18
N GLU A 714 -15.15 15.01 -0.51
CA GLU A 714 -13.99 15.02 -1.42
C GLU A 714 -14.35 15.42 -2.87
N GLY A 715 -15.63 15.32 -3.25
CA GLY A 715 -16.13 15.71 -4.58
C GLY A 715 -16.77 17.10 -4.67
N VAL A 716 -17.01 17.78 -3.54
CA VAL A 716 -17.58 19.14 -3.52
C VAL A 716 -16.44 20.14 -3.63
N THR A 717 -15.69 20.08 -4.74
CA THR A 717 -14.91 21.24 -5.13
C THR A 717 -15.90 22.36 -5.41
N MET A 718 -15.75 23.50 -4.75
CA MET A 718 -16.50 24.68 -5.13
C MET A 718 -16.16 24.98 -6.59
N SER A 719 -16.99 24.51 -7.51
CA SER A 719 -17.04 24.99 -8.88
C SER A 719 -17.18 26.50 -8.74
N ALA A 720 -16.10 27.21 -9.07
CA ALA A 720 -16.08 28.65 -9.15
C ALA A 720 -17.16 29.04 -10.16
N GLY A 721 -18.32 29.41 -9.65
CA GLY A 721 -19.43 29.88 -10.46
C GLY A 721 -18.94 30.99 -11.37
N SER A 722 -19.10 30.75 -12.67
CA SER A 722 -18.99 31.72 -13.74
C SER A 722 -19.64 33.05 -13.33
N GLY A 723 -18.91 34.13 -13.57
CA GLY A 723 -19.19 35.45 -13.03
C GLY A 723 -20.61 35.98 -13.22
N LYS A 724 -21.16 36.52 -12.13
CA LYS A 724 -21.87 37.80 -12.17
C LYS A 724 -21.16 38.74 -11.19
N GLY A 725 -20.63 39.82 -11.75
CA GLY A 725 -19.69 40.71 -11.07
C GLY A 725 -20.25 41.36 -9.81
N MET A 726 -19.65 41.05 -8.66
CA MET A 726 -19.66 41.95 -7.52
C MET A 726 -18.64 43.06 -7.78
N LYS A 727 -19.14 44.24 -8.14
CA LYS A 727 -18.37 45.49 -8.19
C LYS A 727 -17.79 45.74 -6.79
N SER A 728 -16.49 45.54 -6.61
CA SER A 728 -15.81 46.00 -5.41
C SER A 728 -15.71 47.53 -5.45
N ARG A 729 -16.39 48.19 -4.51
CA ARG A 729 -16.17 49.62 -4.23
C ARG A 729 -14.83 49.75 -3.52
N SER A 730 -13.75 49.95 -4.27
CA SER A 730 -12.49 50.40 -3.68
C SER A 730 -12.63 51.87 -3.25
N LYS A 731 -12.58 52.11 -1.94
CA LYS A 731 -12.45 53.45 -1.37
C LYS A 731 -11.09 54.02 -1.80
N LYS A 732 -11.09 54.96 -2.75
CA LYS A 732 -9.94 55.82 -3.07
C LYS A 732 -9.54 56.62 -1.82
N ARG A 733 -8.43 56.25 -1.18
CA ARG A 733 -7.66 57.17 -0.32
C ARG A 733 -6.90 58.14 -1.23
N ARG A 734 -7.29 59.42 -1.21
CA ARG A 734 -6.48 60.52 -1.77
C ARG A 734 -5.26 60.71 -0.88
N VAL A 735 -4.07 60.46 -1.41
CA VAL A 735 -2.81 60.98 -0.86
C VAL A 735 -2.29 61.99 -1.88
N SER A 736 -2.23 63.27 -1.47
CA SER A 736 -1.64 64.35 -2.26
C SER A 736 -0.13 64.27 -2.17
N ILE A 737 0.54 63.93 -3.28
CA ILE A 737 1.99 64.07 -3.40
C ILE A 737 2.26 65.23 -4.36
N LYS A 738 2.90 66.27 -3.82
CA LYS A 738 3.42 67.43 -4.57
C LYS A 738 4.52 66.95 -5.54
N LYS A 739 4.38 67.29 -6.81
CA LYS A 739 5.39 67.06 -7.86
C LYS A 739 6.46 68.15 -7.80
N HIS A 740 7.73 67.77 -7.71
CA HIS A 740 8.85 68.58 -8.19
C HIS A 740 9.23 68.15 -9.62
N PRO A 741 9.54 69.09 -10.54
CA PRO A 741 9.90 68.75 -11.91
C PRO A 741 11.42 68.63 -12.03
N TYR A 742 11.91 67.49 -12.53
CA TYR A 742 13.26 67.42 -13.12
C TYR A 742 13.13 67.11 -14.62
N LYS A 743 13.57 68.09 -15.41
CA LYS A 743 13.88 67.98 -16.84
C LYS A 743 15.24 67.27 -16.99
N TYR A 744 15.40 66.46 -18.05
CA TYR A 744 16.43 66.54 -19.12
C TYR A 744 16.52 65.17 -19.83
N THR A 745 15.96 65.06 -21.04
CA THR A 745 16.63 65.02 -22.37
C THR A 745 17.29 63.69 -22.76
N ARG A 746 16.71 63.09 -23.81
CA ARG A 746 17.37 62.19 -24.76
C ARG A 746 18.55 62.88 -25.45
N ARG A 747 19.67 62.17 -25.60
CA ARG A 747 20.51 62.28 -26.80
C ARG A 747 20.98 60.88 -27.22
N TYR A 748 20.88 60.68 -28.53
CA TYR A 748 21.46 59.60 -29.31
C TYR A 748 22.99 59.58 -29.19
N ARG A 749 23.56 58.40 -28.95
CA ARG A 749 24.51 57.72 -29.85
C ARG A 749 24.65 56.27 -29.42
#